data_AF-A0A354PDQ9-F1
#
_entry.id   AF-A0A354PDQ9-F1
#
_cell.length_a   1.000
_cell.length_b   1.000
_cell.length_c   1.000
_cell.angle_alpha   90.00
_cell.angle_beta   90.00
_cell.angle_gamma   90.00
#
_symmetry.space_group_name_H-M   'P 1'
#
loop_
_entity.id
_entity.type
_entity.pdbx_description
1 polymer ?
#
loop_
_entity_poly.entity_id
_entity_poly.type
_entity_poly.pdbx_seq_one_letter_code
_entity_poly.pdbx_strand_id
1 'polypeptide(L)'
;MAFLVIGSGVVTAQDATGDKAQPSDASPATYDIVVYGGTSGGIAAAVQATRMGKSVLVIEPTQRVGGLTTGGLGQTDIGNKSVVGGIAREFYQAVRGYYENPEAWTWQTKDQYRSEGQSKTSAGEDAMWTFEPSAALKIYQGWIDKCKIPVVYGERLDRNAGVAMTRSIPWRIIAIRMESGKTFAAKMFIDATYEGDLMASAKVDYTIGREDNSKYGETLSGVQTARAVHHQIVDGVDPYITPGKPESGLLPFIDSNPPLADGTGDKRVQAYCFRMCMTDHPENRIAFHKPEGYDPMWYELLLRNFEAGERRVPLSIGAMPNRKTDTNNNFGVSTDFIGQNYDYPEASYERRAEIVAQHLKYQQGLMWTLANHPRMPENVRNAVSRWGMCKDEFIEGNGWQEQLYIREARRMVSDYVMTQHHCQGREMADVPVGMAAYTMDSHHVQRFVTANGTARNEGDVQVGGFSPFPIDYKSIVPKEGQCGNLLVPVCLSATHMAFGSIRMEPVFMVLGQSAATAAAHAIDEKAMVQRIDSAKLGERLLADKQVLKWTGPKAVPRGEEIKPESLPGIVVDDEKAKRIGFESVGTTVSPYVGVHYRHDSDTEKGNQSIRFSTRFEKPGMYEVRIAYGANANRATNVPVTISHAGGDTMVKLNQRKQPSIDRLFESVGTYEFTADKEFTVEITNKEADGFVIADAVQWIAKESQTE
;
A
#
# COMPACT_ATOMS: atom_id res chain seq x y z
N MET A 1 30.98 77.87 -17.22
CA MET A 1 31.70 76.57 -17.22
C MET A 1 32.78 76.65 -16.16
N ALA A 2 32.52 76.12 -14.96
CA ALA A 2 33.51 76.05 -13.89
C ALA A 2 34.27 74.72 -14.00
N PHE A 3 35.59 74.82 -14.16
CA PHE A 3 36.54 73.77 -13.80
C PHE A 3 36.86 73.90 -12.30
N LEU A 4 37.02 72.80 -11.56
CA LEU A 4 38.31 72.33 -10.99
C LEU A 4 38.13 71.23 -9.90
N VAL A 5 39.05 70.27 -9.94
CA VAL A 5 39.65 69.38 -8.90
C VAL A 5 38.86 68.25 -8.18
N ILE A 6 39.21 67.01 -8.58
CA ILE A 6 39.73 65.85 -7.82
C ILE A 6 39.51 65.76 -6.30
N GLY A 7 39.05 64.59 -5.81
CA GLY A 7 39.26 64.17 -4.42
C GLY A 7 38.66 62.81 -4.08
N SER A 8 39.51 61.84 -3.81
CA SER A 8 39.20 60.53 -3.23
C SER A 8 38.69 60.66 -1.78
N GLY A 9 37.65 59.88 -1.44
CA GLY A 9 37.08 59.87 -0.10
C GLY A 9 36.57 58.49 0.30
N VAL A 10 37.33 57.83 1.17
CA VAL A 10 36.87 56.75 2.06
C VAL A 10 35.86 57.35 3.03
N VAL A 11 34.67 56.75 3.16
CA VAL A 11 33.72 57.07 4.22
C VAL A 11 33.63 55.87 5.16
N THR A 12 34.10 56.12 6.38
CA THR A 12 34.03 55.25 7.55
C THR A 12 32.60 55.13 8.07
N ALA A 13 32.29 53.95 8.61
CA ALA A 13 31.05 53.64 9.31
C ALA A 13 30.87 54.50 10.57
N GLN A 14 29.68 55.07 10.75
CA GLN A 14 29.15 55.47 12.05
C GLN A 14 27.62 55.42 12.03
N ASP A 15 27.11 54.56 12.93
CA ASP A 15 25.85 54.65 13.68
C ASP A 15 24.52 54.86 12.94
N ALA A 16 23.91 53.71 12.60
CA ALA A 16 22.46 53.55 12.62
C ALA A 16 22.11 52.44 13.61
N THR A 17 22.00 52.80 14.89
CA THR A 17 21.35 51.98 15.92
C THR A 17 19.85 51.97 15.64
N GLY A 18 19.41 51.07 14.77
CA GLY A 18 18.01 50.68 14.62
C GLY A 18 17.69 49.55 15.59
N ASP A 19 16.71 49.77 16.46
CA ASP A 19 16.16 48.84 17.44
C ASP A 19 16.08 47.41 16.91
N LYS A 20 16.93 46.53 17.46
CA LYS A 20 16.63 45.10 17.48
C LYS A 20 15.48 44.92 18.47
N ALA A 21 14.27 44.76 17.96
CA ALA A 21 13.13 44.32 18.76
C ALA A 21 13.55 43.10 19.59
N GLN A 22 13.55 43.25 20.91
CA GLN A 22 13.76 42.12 21.82
C GLN A 22 12.65 41.09 21.57
N PRO A 23 12.96 39.79 21.52
CA PRO A 23 11.92 38.77 21.55
C PRO A 23 11.07 38.98 22.80
N SER A 24 9.76 39.07 22.63
CA SER A 24 8.84 39.27 23.73
C SER A 24 8.95 38.11 24.72
N ASP A 25 9.16 38.43 26.01
CA ASP A 25 9.12 37.52 27.17
C ASP A 25 7.72 36.92 27.44
N ALA A 26 6.83 36.89 26.44
CA ALA A 26 5.56 36.19 26.57
C ALA A 26 5.84 34.68 26.53
N SER A 27 5.60 34.00 27.66
CA SER A 27 5.59 32.53 27.69
C SER A 27 4.68 32.04 26.54
N PRO A 28 5.15 31.13 25.68
CA PRO A 28 4.39 30.71 24.51
C PRO A 28 3.03 30.17 24.95
N ALA A 29 1.96 30.61 24.26
CA ALA A 29 0.61 30.12 24.53
C ALA A 29 0.62 28.58 24.49
N THR A 30 0.19 27.96 25.59
CA THR A 30 0.18 26.51 25.71
C THR A 30 -1.15 25.98 25.20
N TYR A 31 -1.11 25.17 24.14
CA TYR A 31 -2.28 24.46 23.62
C TYR A 31 -2.52 23.18 24.42
N ASP A 32 -3.74 22.64 24.37
CA ASP A 32 -3.99 21.29 24.87
C ASP A 32 -3.29 20.27 23.96
N ILE A 33 -3.42 20.43 22.65
CA ILE A 33 -2.89 19.52 21.64
C ILE A 33 -2.16 20.32 20.54
N VAL A 34 -0.94 19.89 20.19
CA VAL A 34 -0.26 20.33 18.96
C VAL A 34 -0.17 19.15 17.99
N VAL A 35 -0.63 19.36 16.77
CA VAL A 35 -0.53 18.40 15.66
C VAL A 35 0.58 18.87 14.73
N TYR A 36 1.62 18.06 14.56
CA TYR A 36 2.67 18.27 13.56
C TYR A 36 2.36 17.42 12.33
N GLY A 37 2.15 18.07 11.19
CA GLY A 37 1.63 17.47 9.95
C GLY A 37 0.15 17.76 9.74
N GLY A 38 -0.17 18.56 8.74
CA GLY A 38 -1.52 18.85 8.28
C GLY A 38 -2.02 17.87 7.22
N THR A 39 -1.63 16.59 7.32
CA THR A 39 -2.18 15.51 6.47
C THR A 39 -3.68 15.33 6.72
N SER A 40 -4.37 14.51 5.93
CA SER A 40 -5.77 14.16 6.18
C SER A 40 -6.00 13.64 7.62
N GLY A 41 -5.09 12.81 8.13
CA GLY A 41 -5.05 12.35 9.51
C GLY A 41 -4.86 13.48 10.52
N GLY A 42 -3.96 14.42 10.23
CA GLY A 42 -3.71 15.59 11.09
C GLY A 42 -4.91 16.54 11.18
N ILE A 43 -5.59 16.81 10.05
CA ILE A 43 -6.82 17.62 10.03
C ILE A 43 -7.96 16.91 10.76
N ALA A 44 -8.12 15.59 10.57
CA ALA A 44 -9.11 14.82 11.31
C ALA A 44 -8.86 14.86 12.83
N ALA A 45 -7.60 14.74 13.25
CA ALA A 45 -7.21 14.89 14.65
C ALA A 45 -7.56 16.28 15.20
N ALA A 46 -7.27 17.35 14.46
CA ALA A 46 -7.55 18.71 14.90
C ALA A 46 -9.06 18.99 15.00
N VAL A 47 -9.87 18.52 14.03
CA VAL A 47 -11.34 18.62 14.09
C VAL A 47 -11.87 17.89 15.32
N GLN A 48 -11.39 16.67 15.59
CA GLN A 48 -11.82 15.91 16.76
C GLN A 48 -11.43 16.59 18.08
N ALA A 49 -10.20 17.11 18.18
CA ALA A 49 -9.74 17.84 19.35
C ALA A 49 -10.66 19.02 19.68
N THR A 50 -11.03 19.83 18.67
CA THR A 50 -11.98 20.94 18.84
C THR A 50 -13.36 20.45 19.27
N ARG A 51 -13.88 19.35 18.69
CA ARG A 51 -15.19 18.77 19.07
C ARG A 51 -15.21 18.27 20.52
N MET A 52 -14.06 17.86 21.04
CA MET A 52 -13.88 17.48 22.45
C MET A 52 -13.55 18.67 23.37
N GLY A 53 -13.66 19.90 22.86
CA GLY A 53 -13.45 21.13 23.64
C GLY A 53 -11.99 21.39 24.00
N LYS A 54 -11.02 20.79 23.29
CA LYS A 54 -9.59 21.03 23.49
C LYS A 54 -9.10 22.12 22.55
N SER A 55 -8.20 22.97 23.05
CA SER A 55 -7.45 23.91 22.21
C SER A 55 -6.42 23.16 21.37
N VAL A 56 -6.40 23.41 20.07
CA VAL A 56 -5.51 22.70 19.13
C VAL A 56 -4.80 23.68 18.19
N LEU A 57 -3.59 23.33 17.79
CA LEU A 57 -2.81 23.98 16.75
C LEU A 57 -2.33 22.93 15.74
N VAL A 58 -2.42 23.23 14.45
CA VAL A 58 -1.80 22.42 13.39
C VAL A 58 -0.58 23.15 12.84
N ILE A 59 0.53 22.42 12.70
CA ILE A 59 1.75 22.90 12.04
C ILE A 59 1.92 22.08 10.76
N GLU A 60 1.82 22.73 9.61
CA GLU A 60 1.93 22.11 8.28
C GLU A 60 3.29 22.49 7.66
N PRO A 61 4.19 21.53 7.42
CA PRO A 61 5.51 21.80 6.83
C PRO A 61 5.46 22.45 5.44
N THR A 62 4.38 22.25 4.69
CA THR A 62 4.17 22.81 3.35
C THR A 62 3.21 23.99 3.35
N GLN A 63 2.77 24.44 2.17
CA GLN A 63 1.73 25.46 2.00
C GLN A 63 0.32 24.84 1.79
N ARG A 64 0.18 23.52 1.90
CA ARG A 64 -1.06 22.82 1.55
C ARG A 64 -1.42 21.74 2.58
N VAL A 65 -2.60 21.87 3.19
CA VAL A 65 -3.17 20.84 4.07
C VAL A 65 -3.84 19.70 3.28
N GLY A 66 -4.02 18.57 3.94
CA GLY A 66 -4.74 17.40 3.48
C GLY A 66 -3.85 16.30 2.89
N GLY A 67 -2.53 16.51 2.83
CA GLY A 67 -1.57 15.50 2.37
C GLY A 67 -1.93 14.95 0.97
N LEU A 68 -1.86 13.64 0.78
CA LEU A 68 -2.15 13.01 -0.50
C LEU A 68 -3.59 13.20 -0.96
N THR A 69 -4.56 13.29 -0.04
CA THR A 69 -5.97 13.52 -0.36
C THR A 69 -6.15 14.83 -1.15
N THR A 70 -5.42 15.90 -0.82
CA THR A 70 -5.45 17.15 -1.61
C THR A 70 -4.28 17.25 -2.58
N GLY A 71 -3.32 16.33 -2.50
CA GLY A 71 -2.07 16.29 -3.27
C GLY A 71 -2.13 15.42 -4.52
N GLY A 72 -3.28 14.85 -4.88
CA GLY A 72 -3.47 14.12 -6.14
C GLY A 72 -4.17 12.76 -6.02
N LEU A 73 -4.29 12.21 -4.80
CA LEU A 73 -4.97 10.94 -4.54
C LEU A 73 -6.49 11.13 -4.40
N GLY A 74 -7.18 11.26 -5.54
CA GLY A 74 -8.63 11.50 -5.58
C GLY A 74 -9.50 10.29 -5.95
N GLN A 75 -8.91 9.15 -6.31
CA GLN A 75 -9.60 7.85 -6.41
C GLN A 75 -8.98 6.89 -5.38
N THR A 76 -9.35 7.10 -4.12
CA THR A 76 -8.67 6.52 -2.96
C THR A 76 -8.79 5.00 -2.88
N ASP A 77 -7.68 4.36 -2.51
CA ASP A 77 -7.56 2.95 -2.14
C ASP A 77 -8.26 2.69 -0.79
N ILE A 78 -9.50 2.16 -0.81
CA ILE A 78 -10.36 2.04 0.40
C ILE A 78 -10.55 0.60 0.85
N GLY A 79 -10.60 -0.34 -0.11
CA GLY A 79 -11.00 -1.72 0.18
C GLY A 79 -12.47 -1.77 0.57
N ASN A 80 -12.78 -2.20 1.79
CA ASN A 80 -14.16 -2.25 2.27
C ASN A 80 -14.62 -0.93 2.88
N LYS A 81 -15.43 -0.20 2.12
CA LYS A 81 -16.04 1.09 2.48
C LYS A 81 -16.88 1.09 3.76
N SER A 82 -17.45 -0.05 4.14
CA SER A 82 -18.35 -0.14 5.30
C SER A 82 -17.64 -0.04 6.65
N VAL A 83 -16.31 -0.16 6.68
CA VAL A 83 -15.52 0.05 7.92
C VAL A 83 -14.94 1.45 8.04
N VAL A 84 -15.19 2.33 7.06
CA VAL A 84 -14.82 3.75 7.15
C VAL A 84 -15.93 4.49 7.92
N GLY A 85 -15.65 4.80 9.19
CA GLY A 85 -16.55 5.53 10.09
C GLY A 85 -16.02 6.92 10.46
N GLY A 86 -16.68 7.56 11.43
CA GLY A 86 -16.25 8.81 12.04
C GLY A 86 -16.00 9.96 11.05
N ILE A 87 -15.00 10.78 11.33
CA ILE A 87 -14.62 11.96 10.53
C ILE A 87 -14.20 11.55 9.11
N ALA A 88 -13.59 10.37 8.94
CA ALA A 88 -13.28 9.86 7.60
C ALA A 88 -14.55 9.67 6.76
N ARG A 89 -15.62 9.11 7.34
CA ARG A 89 -16.93 9.00 6.66
C ARG A 89 -17.52 10.37 6.36
N GLU A 90 -17.43 11.31 7.32
CA GLU A 90 -17.91 12.68 7.14
C GLU A 90 -17.22 13.41 5.98
N PHE A 91 -15.92 13.14 5.75
CA PHE A 91 -15.20 13.70 4.59
C PHE A 91 -15.85 13.24 3.28
N TYR A 92 -16.08 11.94 3.11
CA TYR A 92 -16.70 11.42 1.89
C TYR A 92 -18.18 11.81 1.73
N GLN A 93 -18.89 12.05 2.84
CA GLN A 93 -20.22 12.68 2.81
C GLN A 93 -20.14 14.14 2.38
N ALA A 94 -19.14 14.89 2.83
CA ALA A 94 -18.88 16.27 2.41
C ALA A 94 -18.48 16.35 0.93
N VAL A 95 -17.72 15.37 0.41
CA VAL A 95 -17.44 15.23 -1.03
C VAL A 95 -18.75 15.08 -1.80
N ARG A 96 -19.66 14.21 -1.37
CA ARG A 96 -20.98 14.06 -2.01
C ARG A 96 -21.74 15.37 -1.99
N GLY A 97 -21.78 16.07 -0.85
CA GLY A 97 -22.42 17.38 -0.72
C GLY A 97 -21.80 18.47 -1.61
N TYR A 98 -20.48 18.48 -1.78
CA TYR A 98 -19.79 19.40 -2.70
C TYR A 98 -20.30 19.22 -4.14
N TYR A 99 -20.44 17.98 -4.60
CA TYR A 99 -20.91 17.66 -5.95
C TYR A 99 -22.44 17.61 -6.10
N GLU A 100 -23.20 17.91 -5.05
CA GLU A 100 -24.63 18.25 -5.16
C GLU A 100 -24.83 19.65 -5.73
N ASN A 101 -23.86 20.56 -5.56
CA ASN A 101 -23.88 21.87 -6.18
C ASN A 101 -23.59 21.75 -7.71
N PRO A 102 -24.51 22.21 -8.59
CA PRO A 102 -24.27 22.24 -10.03
C PRO A 102 -23.01 23.03 -10.43
N GLU A 103 -22.61 24.04 -9.67
CA GLU A 103 -21.41 24.84 -9.97
C GLU A 103 -20.09 24.09 -9.75
N ALA A 104 -20.12 22.97 -9.01
CA ALA A 104 -18.96 22.09 -8.85
C ALA A 104 -18.61 21.30 -10.13
N TRP A 105 -19.45 21.37 -11.16
CA TRP A 105 -19.35 20.60 -12.40
C TRP A 105 -18.92 21.50 -13.57
N THR A 106 -17.65 21.85 -13.63
CA THR A 106 -17.09 22.82 -14.60
C THR A 106 -16.83 22.22 -15.99
N TRP A 107 -16.28 21.00 -16.07
CA TRP A 107 -15.78 20.41 -17.33
C TRP A 107 -16.59 19.21 -17.83
N GLN A 108 -17.63 18.84 -17.09
CA GLN A 108 -18.64 17.85 -17.45
C GLN A 108 -19.89 18.09 -16.61
N THR A 109 -21.05 17.62 -17.04
CA THR A 109 -22.23 17.60 -16.17
C THR A 109 -22.19 16.42 -15.19
N LYS A 110 -22.93 16.53 -14.09
CA LYS A 110 -23.10 15.43 -13.12
C LYS A 110 -23.53 14.12 -13.79
N ASP A 111 -24.48 14.20 -14.74
CA ASP A 111 -25.02 13.04 -15.45
C ASP A 111 -24.07 12.43 -16.48
N GLN A 112 -22.98 13.13 -16.83
CA GLN A 112 -21.91 12.57 -17.67
C GLN A 112 -20.88 11.79 -16.84
N TYR A 113 -20.73 12.12 -15.56
CA TYR A 113 -19.75 11.44 -14.71
C TYR A 113 -20.15 10.00 -14.42
N ARG A 114 -19.20 9.08 -14.53
CA ARG A 114 -19.36 7.68 -14.10
C ARG A 114 -18.30 7.39 -13.04
N SER A 115 -18.76 7.09 -11.83
CA SER A 115 -17.89 6.60 -10.77
C SER A 115 -17.60 5.12 -11.04
N GLU A 116 -16.33 4.80 -11.22
CA GLU A 116 -15.86 3.47 -11.62
C GLU A 116 -14.63 3.07 -10.79
N GLY A 117 -14.12 1.86 -11.04
CA GLY A 117 -12.96 1.31 -10.35
C GLY A 117 -13.25 0.91 -8.89
N GLN A 118 -12.18 0.71 -8.13
CA GLN A 118 -12.22 0.26 -6.73
C GLN A 118 -12.98 1.23 -5.80
N SER A 119 -12.96 2.52 -6.12
CA SER A 119 -13.62 3.57 -5.34
C SER A 119 -15.03 3.87 -5.88
N LYS A 120 -15.61 3.05 -6.77
CA LYS A 120 -16.95 3.26 -7.34
C LYS A 120 -18.00 3.59 -6.28
N THR A 121 -18.66 4.73 -6.43
CA THR A 121 -19.79 5.14 -5.59
C THR A 121 -21.05 4.40 -6.05
N SER A 122 -21.71 3.69 -5.14
CA SER A 122 -22.93 2.93 -5.47
C SER A 122 -24.14 3.85 -5.59
N ALA A 123 -25.14 3.42 -6.36
CA ALA A 123 -26.40 4.16 -6.45
C ALA A 123 -27.07 4.27 -5.07
N GLY A 124 -27.48 5.48 -4.68
CA GLY A 124 -28.11 5.74 -3.39
C GLY A 124 -27.15 5.80 -2.19
N GLU A 125 -25.85 5.68 -2.40
CA GLU A 125 -24.87 5.82 -1.33
C GLU A 125 -24.83 7.27 -0.80
N ASP A 126 -24.77 7.43 0.52
CA ASP A 126 -24.73 8.72 1.22
C ASP A 126 -23.33 9.36 1.23
N ALA A 127 -22.35 8.73 0.59
CA ALA A 127 -20.99 9.24 0.43
C ALA A 127 -20.52 9.12 -1.02
N MET A 128 -19.52 9.91 -1.40
CA MET A 128 -18.87 9.87 -2.70
C MET A 128 -17.36 9.75 -2.49
N TRP A 129 -16.74 8.83 -3.22
CA TRP A 129 -15.37 8.35 -2.94
C TRP A 129 -14.34 8.73 -3.99
N THR A 130 -14.77 9.51 -4.97
CA THR A 130 -13.92 10.09 -6.01
C THR A 130 -14.09 11.60 -6.00
N PHE A 131 -13.00 12.33 -6.08
CA PHE A 131 -13.02 13.78 -5.90
C PHE A 131 -11.78 14.43 -6.51
N GLU A 132 -11.91 15.70 -6.84
CA GLU A 132 -10.77 16.51 -7.32
C GLU A 132 -9.91 16.98 -6.14
N PRO A 133 -8.59 17.15 -6.33
CA PRO A 133 -7.70 17.64 -5.27
C PRO A 133 -8.13 19.00 -4.70
N SER A 134 -8.56 19.93 -5.55
CA SER A 134 -9.11 21.23 -5.13
C SER A 134 -10.43 21.12 -4.36
N ALA A 135 -11.29 20.14 -4.68
CA ALA A 135 -12.54 19.90 -3.95
C ALA A 135 -12.25 19.42 -2.53
N ALA A 136 -11.34 18.46 -2.38
CA ALA A 136 -10.87 18.01 -1.06
C ALA A 136 -10.26 19.16 -0.25
N LEU A 137 -9.44 20.01 -0.87
CA LEU A 137 -8.84 21.16 -0.20
C LEU A 137 -9.90 22.12 0.34
N LYS A 138 -10.91 22.45 -0.48
CA LYS A 138 -12.02 23.32 -0.06
C LYS A 138 -12.79 22.74 1.13
N ILE A 139 -12.99 21.42 1.16
CA ILE A 139 -13.66 20.74 2.28
C ILE A 139 -12.84 20.88 3.57
N TYR A 140 -11.53 20.58 3.51
CA TYR A 140 -10.67 20.72 4.69
C TYR A 140 -10.54 22.17 5.15
N GLN A 141 -10.40 23.12 4.23
CA GLN A 141 -10.38 24.54 4.59
C GLN A 141 -11.69 24.96 5.27
N GLY A 142 -12.84 24.51 4.75
CA GLY A 142 -14.14 24.75 5.38
C GLY A 142 -14.24 24.16 6.79
N TRP A 143 -13.63 22.99 7.05
CA TRP A 143 -13.57 22.41 8.39
C TRP A 143 -12.64 23.19 9.32
N ILE A 144 -11.48 23.61 8.83
CA ILE A 144 -10.52 24.46 9.55
C ILE A 144 -11.22 25.76 9.98
N ASP A 145 -11.90 26.44 9.05
CA ASP A 145 -12.58 27.71 9.30
C ASP A 145 -13.75 27.54 10.28
N LYS A 146 -14.60 26.52 10.05
CA LYS A 146 -15.76 26.22 10.91
C LYS A 146 -15.33 25.89 12.34
N CYS A 147 -14.24 25.13 12.49
CA CYS A 147 -13.70 24.74 13.80
C CYS A 147 -12.73 25.78 14.38
N LYS A 148 -12.44 26.87 13.64
CA LYS A 148 -11.48 27.92 14.01
C LYS A 148 -10.11 27.34 14.39
N ILE A 149 -9.65 26.34 13.65
CA ILE A 149 -8.37 25.67 13.91
C ILE A 149 -7.24 26.59 13.42
N PRO A 150 -6.33 27.05 14.28
CA PRO A 150 -5.14 27.76 13.84
C PRO A 150 -4.20 26.80 13.11
N VAL A 151 -3.77 27.19 11.91
CA VAL A 151 -2.81 26.43 11.09
C VAL A 151 -1.60 27.30 10.80
N VAL A 152 -0.40 26.77 11.05
CA VAL A 152 0.87 27.44 10.73
C VAL A 152 1.52 26.69 9.58
N TYR A 153 1.55 27.35 8.42
CA TYR A 153 2.09 26.79 7.17
C TYR A 153 3.60 27.08 7.03
N GLY A 154 4.29 26.23 6.28
CA GLY A 154 5.70 26.40 5.90
C GLY A 154 6.69 26.23 7.04
N GLU A 155 6.29 25.58 8.15
CA GLU A 155 7.14 25.42 9.33
C GLU A 155 7.62 23.98 9.47
N ARG A 156 8.93 23.79 9.36
CA ARG A 156 9.60 22.49 9.55
C ARG A 156 10.20 22.41 10.94
N LEU A 157 10.09 21.25 11.57
CA LEU A 157 10.69 20.96 12.88
C LEU A 157 12.21 21.11 12.82
N ASP A 158 12.82 21.79 13.80
CA ASP A 158 14.26 21.68 14.00
C ASP A 158 14.58 20.26 14.53
N ARG A 159 15.00 19.37 13.64
CA ARG A 159 15.28 17.96 13.97
C ARG A 159 16.51 17.75 14.85
N ASN A 160 17.40 18.74 14.95
CA ASN A 160 18.66 18.61 15.69
C ASN A 160 18.47 18.91 17.18
N ALA A 161 17.73 19.97 17.50
CA ALA A 161 17.56 20.44 18.88
C ALA A 161 16.13 20.94 19.19
N GLY A 162 15.18 20.74 18.28
CA GLY A 162 13.87 21.35 18.36
C GLY A 162 12.89 20.70 19.33
N VAL A 163 13.17 19.49 19.86
CA VAL A 163 12.25 18.82 20.81
C VAL A 163 12.76 18.96 22.24
N ALA A 164 12.09 19.82 23.02
CA ALA A 164 12.38 19.99 24.45
C ALA A 164 11.61 18.93 25.26
N MET A 165 12.34 18.10 26.00
CA MET A 165 11.78 16.97 26.77
C MET A 165 11.98 17.14 28.29
N THR A 166 11.13 16.51 29.09
CA THR A 166 11.34 16.37 30.55
C THR A 166 12.57 15.51 30.85
N ARG A 167 13.21 15.75 32.01
CA ARG A 167 14.36 14.97 32.48
C ARG A 167 13.98 13.69 33.23
N SER A 168 12.73 13.57 33.68
CA SER A 168 12.20 12.38 34.35
C SER A 168 11.55 11.43 33.35
N ILE A 169 11.67 10.13 33.61
CA ILE A 169 10.96 9.06 32.89
C ILE A 169 9.54 8.96 33.47
N PRO A 170 8.52 8.75 32.63
CA PRO A 170 8.58 8.71 31.17
C PRO A 170 8.81 10.11 30.61
N TRP A 171 9.60 10.20 29.54
CA TRP A 171 9.87 11.49 28.93
C TRP A 171 8.58 12.08 28.36
N ARG A 172 8.46 13.41 28.41
CA ARG A 172 7.33 14.15 27.85
C ARG A 172 7.86 15.32 27.05
N ILE A 173 7.28 15.56 25.88
CA ILE A 173 7.54 16.76 25.11
C ILE A 173 6.92 17.94 25.86
N ILE A 174 7.73 18.98 26.07
CA ILE A 174 7.34 20.26 26.67
C ILE A 174 6.97 21.24 25.56
N ALA A 175 7.84 21.33 24.55
CA ALA A 175 7.66 22.18 23.39
C ALA A 175 8.45 21.66 22.19
N ILE A 176 8.00 22.05 20.99
CA ILE A 176 8.69 21.83 19.73
C ILE A 176 9.07 23.17 19.09
N ARG A 177 10.28 23.27 18.56
CA ARG A 177 10.83 24.45 17.89
C ARG A 177 11.03 24.16 16.40
N MET A 178 10.66 25.13 15.58
CA MET A 178 10.78 25.09 14.13
C MET A 178 12.10 25.70 13.67
N GLU A 179 12.50 25.45 12.42
CA GLU A 179 13.68 26.08 11.81
C GLU A 179 13.61 27.61 11.78
N SER A 180 12.40 28.18 11.72
CA SER A 180 12.18 29.63 11.84
C SER A 180 12.49 30.21 13.22
N GLY A 181 12.65 29.35 14.24
CA GLY A 181 12.79 29.75 15.64
C GLY A 181 11.47 29.81 16.41
N LYS A 182 10.30 29.72 15.74
CA LYS A 182 9.01 29.63 16.43
C LYS A 182 8.97 28.38 17.31
N THR A 183 8.37 28.51 18.49
CA THR A 183 8.29 27.43 19.49
C THR A 183 6.84 27.26 19.95
N PHE A 184 6.40 26.01 20.04
CA PHE A 184 5.01 25.66 20.37
C PHE A 184 4.98 24.66 21.53
N ALA A 185 4.28 25.01 22.60
CA ALA A 185 4.12 24.19 23.79
C ALA A 185 2.71 23.58 23.85
N ALA A 186 2.61 22.34 24.33
CA ALA A 186 1.32 21.67 24.50
C ALA A 186 1.34 20.59 25.59
N LYS A 187 0.15 20.18 26.04
CA LYS A 187 0.00 19.04 26.96
C LYS A 187 0.23 17.70 26.25
N MET A 188 -0.25 17.59 25.02
CA MET A 188 -0.12 16.42 24.14
C MET A 188 0.33 16.83 22.74
N PHE A 189 1.04 15.92 22.08
CA PHE A 189 1.53 16.08 20.71
C PHE A 189 1.06 14.93 19.84
N ILE A 190 0.78 15.22 18.57
CA ILE A 190 0.43 14.21 17.55
C ILE A 190 1.38 14.40 16.38
N ASP A 191 2.15 13.36 16.04
CA ASP A 191 2.93 13.30 14.80
C ASP A 191 2.07 12.67 13.70
N ALA A 192 1.48 13.52 12.87
CA ALA A 192 0.64 13.13 11.75
C ALA A 192 1.35 13.35 10.40
N THR A 193 2.69 13.40 10.38
CA THR A 193 3.49 13.47 9.16
C THR A 193 3.68 12.09 8.52
N TYR A 194 3.99 12.05 7.21
CA TYR A 194 4.35 10.81 6.52
C TYR A 194 5.78 10.35 6.85
N GLU A 195 6.59 11.23 7.42
CA GLU A 195 8.03 11.05 7.67
C GLU A 195 8.36 10.64 9.12
N GLY A 196 7.50 11.01 10.07
CA GLY A 196 7.69 10.70 11.49
C GLY A 196 8.84 11.46 12.13
N ASP A 197 9.09 12.70 11.70
CA ASP A 197 10.23 13.48 12.18
C ASP A 197 10.09 13.88 13.65
N LEU A 198 8.87 14.13 14.13
CA LEU A 198 8.65 14.49 15.53
C LEU A 198 8.86 13.28 16.44
N MET A 199 8.34 12.10 16.09
CA MET A 199 8.57 10.88 16.88
C MET A 199 10.07 10.53 16.96
N ALA A 200 10.80 10.64 15.84
CA ALA A 200 12.23 10.36 15.79
C ALA A 200 13.02 11.37 16.65
N SER A 201 12.67 12.66 16.55
CA SER A 201 13.32 13.72 17.33
C SER A 201 13.00 13.62 18.83
N ALA A 202 11.83 13.07 19.19
CA ALA A 202 11.42 12.76 20.56
C ALA A 202 12.04 11.45 21.11
N LYS A 203 12.98 10.82 20.38
CA LYS A 203 13.69 9.60 20.80
C LYS A 203 12.77 8.39 21.01
N VAL A 204 11.66 8.34 20.26
CA VAL A 204 10.83 7.14 20.15
C VAL A 204 11.49 6.14 19.21
N ASP A 205 11.40 4.86 19.51
CA ASP A 205 11.97 3.80 18.68
C ASP A 205 11.23 3.74 17.34
N TYR A 206 11.97 3.57 16.25
CA TYR A 206 11.41 3.36 14.93
C TYR A 206 12.28 2.41 14.09
N THR A 207 11.72 1.96 12.98
CA THR A 207 12.38 1.16 11.95
C THR A 207 12.16 1.78 10.57
N ILE A 208 13.01 1.41 9.63
CA ILE A 208 12.95 1.78 8.21
C ILE A 208 13.26 0.53 7.39
N GLY A 209 12.60 0.41 6.26
CA GLY A 209 12.82 -0.65 5.28
C GLY A 209 11.95 -1.86 5.53
N ARG A 210 12.49 -3.05 5.24
CA ARG A 210 11.77 -4.31 5.29
C ARG A 210 12.32 -5.20 6.39
N GLU A 211 11.44 -5.75 7.21
CA GLU A 211 11.84 -6.71 8.22
C GLU A 211 12.16 -8.07 7.60
N ASP A 212 13.09 -8.79 8.21
CA ASP A 212 13.31 -10.19 7.91
C ASP A 212 12.05 -11.00 8.27
N ASN A 213 11.68 -11.96 7.43
CA ASN A 213 10.54 -12.84 7.67
C ASN A 213 10.62 -13.52 9.06
N SER A 214 11.81 -13.90 9.50
CA SER A 214 12.03 -14.54 10.80
C SER A 214 11.74 -13.62 12.00
N LYS A 215 11.77 -12.29 11.82
CA LYS A 215 11.60 -11.33 12.93
C LYS A 215 10.20 -11.38 13.54
N TYR A 216 9.17 -11.53 12.70
CA TYR A 216 7.77 -11.54 13.12
C TYR A 216 6.98 -12.74 12.59
N GLY A 217 7.65 -13.75 12.03
CA GLY A 217 6.98 -14.93 11.46
C GLY A 217 6.22 -14.65 10.16
N GLU A 218 6.55 -13.57 9.46
CA GLU A 218 5.90 -13.19 8.21
C GLU A 218 6.46 -13.99 7.03
N THR A 219 5.72 -14.02 5.92
CA THR A 219 6.16 -14.68 4.68
C THR A 219 6.27 -13.72 3.51
N LEU A 220 5.68 -12.53 3.65
CA LEU A 220 5.55 -11.52 2.60
C LEU A 220 6.47 -10.32 2.83
N SER A 221 7.15 -10.24 3.98
CA SER A 221 8.11 -9.17 4.26
C SER A 221 9.48 -9.49 3.64
N GLY A 222 10.44 -8.58 3.78
CA GLY A 222 11.78 -8.72 3.23
C GLY A 222 11.85 -8.63 1.70
N VAL A 223 12.96 -9.11 1.13
CA VAL A 223 13.15 -9.25 -0.31
C VAL A 223 12.16 -10.26 -0.91
N GLN A 224 11.57 -9.92 -2.05
CA GLN A 224 10.52 -10.67 -2.74
C GLN A 224 10.78 -10.67 -4.25
N THR A 225 11.63 -11.58 -4.71
CA THR A 225 11.88 -11.81 -6.14
C THR A 225 10.86 -12.77 -6.74
N ALA A 226 10.52 -13.86 -6.03
CA ALA A 226 9.59 -14.87 -6.53
C ALA A 226 8.14 -14.37 -6.60
N ARG A 227 7.75 -13.49 -5.67
CA ARG A 227 6.38 -12.93 -5.61
C ARG A 227 6.19 -11.65 -6.42
N ALA A 228 7.26 -11.01 -6.89
CA ALA A 228 7.20 -9.80 -7.72
C ALA A 228 6.78 -10.09 -9.18
N VAL A 229 5.59 -10.68 -9.32
CA VAL A 229 4.99 -11.10 -10.60
C VAL A 229 4.04 -10.06 -11.19
N HIS A 230 3.55 -9.12 -10.36
CA HIS A 230 2.74 -8.01 -10.82
C HIS A 230 3.63 -6.84 -11.22
N HIS A 231 3.07 -5.94 -12.04
CA HIS A 231 3.74 -4.73 -12.54
C HIS A 231 5.15 -4.97 -13.09
N GLN A 232 5.39 -6.13 -13.70
CA GLN A 232 6.72 -6.55 -14.10
C GLN A 232 7.11 -6.07 -15.52
N ILE A 233 8.41 -5.90 -15.75
CA ILE A 233 9.02 -5.72 -17.07
C ILE A 233 8.82 -7.01 -17.88
N VAL A 234 8.63 -6.90 -19.20
CA VAL A 234 8.53 -8.10 -20.06
C VAL A 234 9.84 -8.87 -20.08
N ASP A 235 9.77 -10.16 -20.37
CA ASP A 235 10.96 -11.01 -20.39
C ASP A 235 11.93 -10.61 -21.52
N GLY A 236 13.23 -10.67 -21.22
CA GLY A 236 14.28 -10.46 -22.23
C GLY A 236 14.77 -9.01 -22.40
N VAL A 237 14.34 -8.07 -21.55
CA VAL A 237 14.78 -6.66 -21.66
C VAL A 237 16.25 -6.50 -21.24
N ASP A 238 17.05 -5.93 -22.12
CA ASP A 238 18.49 -5.72 -21.93
C ASP A 238 18.79 -4.55 -20.97
N PRO A 239 19.57 -4.77 -19.88
CA PRO A 239 19.85 -3.78 -18.86
C PRO A 239 21.10 -2.92 -19.12
N TYR A 240 21.85 -3.13 -20.20
CA TYR A 240 23.17 -2.53 -20.40
C TYR A 240 23.14 -1.30 -21.30
N ILE A 241 24.09 -0.36 -21.11
CA ILE A 241 24.17 0.87 -21.91
C ILE A 241 24.27 0.54 -23.40
N THR A 242 25.16 -0.37 -23.76
CA THR A 242 25.20 -1.00 -25.08
C THR A 242 24.54 -2.39 -25.00
N PRO A 243 23.46 -2.66 -25.76
CA PRO A 243 22.80 -3.95 -25.74
C PRO A 243 23.75 -5.13 -25.92
N GLY A 244 23.60 -6.15 -25.07
CA GLY A 244 24.38 -7.38 -25.06
C GLY A 244 25.79 -7.26 -24.51
N LYS A 245 26.19 -6.08 -23.99
CA LYS A 245 27.57 -5.80 -23.56
C LYS A 245 27.64 -5.40 -22.08
N PRO A 246 27.83 -6.36 -21.16
CA PRO A 246 27.97 -6.07 -19.74
C PRO A 246 29.09 -5.06 -19.40
N GLU A 247 30.18 -5.06 -20.16
CA GLU A 247 31.31 -4.15 -20.02
C GLU A 247 30.96 -2.67 -20.29
N SER A 248 29.81 -2.41 -20.93
CA SER A 248 29.35 -1.04 -21.19
C SER A 248 28.74 -0.37 -19.95
N GLY A 249 28.51 -1.11 -18.87
CA GLY A 249 27.80 -0.64 -17.68
C GLY A 249 26.28 -0.77 -17.81
N LEU A 250 25.59 -0.56 -16.69
CA LEU A 250 24.13 -0.67 -16.60
C LEU A 250 23.44 0.63 -17.01
N LEU A 251 22.22 0.49 -17.53
CA LEU A 251 21.29 1.61 -17.65
C LEU A 251 21.02 2.23 -16.26
N PRO A 252 20.68 3.52 -16.20
CA PRO A 252 20.35 4.20 -14.95
C PRO A 252 19.30 3.45 -14.12
N PHE A 253 19.46 3.51 -12.80
CA PHE A 253 18.49 3.01 -11.81
C PHE A 253 18.33 1.49 -11.75
N ILE A 254 19.24 0.74 -12.34
CA ILE A 254 19.38 -0.70 -12.14
C ILE A 254 20.47 -0.93 -11.09
N ASP A 255 20.15 -1.69 -10.05
CA ASP A 255 21.10 -2.11 -9.04
C ASP A 255 22.12 -3.08 -9.66
N SER A 256 23.39 -2.77 -9.46
CA SER A 256 24.51 -3.60 -9.89
C SER A 256 24.64 -4.89 -9.07
N ASN A 257 24.06 -4.91 -7.87
CA ASN A 257 24.08 -6.08 -7.01
C ASN A 257 22.83 -6.93 -7.23
N PRO A 258 22.94 -8.26 -7.15
CA PRO A 258 21.76 -9.11 -7.09
C PRO A 258 20.95 -8.82 -5.82
N PRO A 259 19.63 -9.03 -5.84
CA PRO A 259 18.81 -8.96 -4.65
C PRO A 259 19.29 -9.99 -3.61
N LEU A 260 19.07 -9.69 -2.32
CA LEU A 260 19.29 -10.69 -1.27
C LEU A 260 18.31 -11.86 -1.43
N ALA A 261 18.51 -12.93 -0.65
CA ALA A 261 17.59 -14.06 -0.66
C ALA A 261 16.17 -13.63 -0.25
N ASP A 262 15.14 -14.23 -0.85
CA ASP A 262 13.75 -13.94 -0.51
C ASP A 262 13.49 -14.10 0.99
N GLY A 263 12.73 -13.17 1.56
CA GLY A 263 12.45 -13.06 2.99
C GLY A 263 13.52 -12.36 3.82
N THR A 264 14.69 -12.03 3.24
CA THR A 264 15.75 -11.30 3.94
C THR A 264 15.37 -9.83 4.13
N GLY A 265 15.53 -9.30 5.34
CA GLY A 265 15.26 -7.89 5.63
C GLY A 265 16.35 -6.93 5.11
N ASP A 266 15.97 -5.68 4.84
CA ASP A 266 16.90 -4.60 4.47
C ASP A 266 16.37 -3.21 4.86
N LYS A 267 17.11 -2.15 4.50
CA LYS A 267 16.74 -0.74 4.76
C LYS A 267 16.06 -0.05 3.59
N ARG A 268 15.66 -0.79 2.56
CA ARG A 268 15.06 -0.24 1.35
C ARG A 268 13.55 -0.16 1.53
N VAL A 269 12.95 0.92 1.03
CA VAL A 269 11.51 1.17 1.11
C VAL A 269 10.89 1.14 -0.28
N GLN A 270 9.59 0.84 -0.37
CA GLN A 270 8.86 0.81 -1.63
C GLN A 270 8.92 2.15 -2.38
N ALA A 271 8.85 2.09 -3.71
CA ALA A 271 9.05 3.26 -4.57
C ALA A 271 8.04 4.38 -4.33
N TYR A 272 8.50 5.62 -4.50
CA TYR A 272 7.64 6.80 -4.47
C TYR A 272 7.27 7.25 -5.90
N CYS A 273 6.16 7.95 -6.01
CA CYS A 273 5.73 8.60 -7.23
C CYS A 273 4.89 9.83 -6.93
N PHE A 274 4.46 10.53 -7.97
CA PHE A 274 3.45 11.55 -7.89
C PHE A 274 2.10 10.98 -8.38
N ARG A 275 1.00 11.19 -7.65
CA ARG A 275 -0.36 10.84 -8.12
C ARG A 275 -0.88 12.01 -8.96
N MET A 276 -0.94 11.84 -10.29
CA MET A 276 -1.17 12.97 -11.19
C MET A 276 -2.65 13.24 -11.43
N CYS A 277 -3.02 14.52 -11.30
CA CYS A 277 -4.30 15.03 -11.75
C CYS A 277 -4.20 15.50 -13.22
N MET A 278 -4.57 14.62 -14.15
CA MET A 278 -4.59 14.93 -15.59
C MET A 278 -6.00 15.17 -16.10
N THR A 279 -6.15 15.85 -17.23
CA THR A 279 -7.42 16.06 -17.94
C THR A 279 -7.29 15.85 -19.44
N ASP A 280 -8.39 15.43 -20.07
CA ASP A 280 -8.54 15.37 -21.52
C ASP A 280 -9.44 16.51 -22.08
N HIS A 281 -9.91 17.43 -21.22
CA HIS A 281 -10.72 18.58 -21.66
C HIS A 281 -9.82 19.64 -22.33
N PRO A 282 -10.01 19.97 -23.64
CA PRO A 282 -9.07 20.81 -24.39
C PRO A 282 -8.76 22.18 -23.76
N GLU A 283 -9.76 22.82 -23.17
CA GLU A 283 -9.58 24.14 -22.54
C GLU A 283 -8.85 24.08 -21.21
N ASN A 284 -8.94 22.97 -20.49
CA ASN A 284 -8.29 22.76 -19.19
C ASN A 284 -6.92 22.06 -19.29
N ARG A 285 -6.53 21.63 -20.49
CA ARG A 285 -5.36 20.78 -20.70
C ARG A 285 -4.08 21.59 -20.93
N ILE A 286 -3.05 21.28 -20.15
CA ILE A 286 -1.65 21.68 -20.36
C ILE A 286 -0.92 20.47 -20.96
N ALA A 287 -0.34 20.63 -22.15
CA ALA A 287 0.35 19.53 -22.81
C ALA A 287 1.60 19.09 -22.02
N PHE A 288 1.99 17.82 -22.14
CA PHE A 288 3.26 17.35 -21.60
C PHE A 288 4.42 17.95 -22.40
N HIS A 289 5.15 18.88 -21.78
CA HIS A 289 6.35 19.49 -22.36
C HIS A 289 7.59 18.67 -22.03
N LYS A 290 8.60 18.72 -22.90
CA LYS A 290 9.90 18.11 -22.62
C LYS A 290 10.54 18.88 -21.46
N PRO A 291 10.80 18.26 -20.30
CA PRO A 291 11.31 19.00 -19.15
C PRO A 291 12.75 19.45 -19.37
N GLU A 292 13.13 20.53 -18.70
CA GLU A 292 14.53 20.98 -18.67
C GLU A 292 15.43 19.88 -18.08
N GLY A 293 16.58 19.66 -18.72
CA GLY A 293 17.51 18.61 -18.33
C GLY A 293 16.97 17.19 -18.52
N TYR A 294 15.96 16.98 -19.38
CA TYR A 294 15.51 15.65 -19.80
C TYR A 294 16.70 14.80 -20.26
N ASP A 295 16.90 13.66 -19.59
CA ASP A 295 17.90 12.65 -19.95
C ASP A 295 17.20 11.46 -20.62
N PRO A 296 17.39 11.22 -21.93
CA PRO A 296 16.79 10.07 -22.60
C PRO A 296 17.21 8.73 -21.99
N MET A 297 18.40 8.66 -21.38
CA MET A 297 18.92 7.42 -20.82
C MET A 297 18.11 6.91 -19.62
N TRP A 298 17.41 7.80 -18.91
CA TRP A 298 16.50 7.43 -17.81
C TRP A 298 15.31 6.61 -18.29
N TYR A 299 14.95 6.72 -19.57
CA TYR A 299 13.78 6.06 -20.17
C TYR A 299 14.18 4.98 -21.17
N GLU A 300 15.48 4.70 -21.33
CA GLU A 300 15.94 3.68 -22.27
C GLU A 300 15.37 2.29 -21.93
N LEU A 301 15.29 1.96 -20.64
CA LEU A 301 14.69 0.69 -20.19
C LEU A 301 13.19 0.60 -20.55
N LEU A 302 12.45 1.72 -20.45
CA LEU A 302 11.05 1.81 -20.88
C LEU A 302 10.92 1.52 -22.37
N LEU A 303 11.76 2.16 -23.19
CA LEU A 303 11.74 2.00 -24.65
C LEU A 303 12.05 0.55 -25.04
N ARG A 304 13.07 -0.05 -24.43
CA ARG A 304 13.42 -1.46 -24.65
C ARG A 304 12.32 -2.43 -24.20
N ASN A 305 11.61 -2.11 -23.11
CA ASN A 305 10.46 -2.89 -22.67
C ASN A 305 9.33 -2.93 -23.72
N PHE A 306 9.06 -1.81 -24.40
CA PHE A 306 8.14 -1.77 -25.54
C PHE A 306 8.67 -2.53 -26.76
N GLU A 307 9.95 -2.36 -27.08
CA GLU A 307 10.61 -3.07 -28.19
C GLU A 307 10.63 -4.60 -27.98
N ALA A 308 10.69 -5.04 -26.72
CA ALA A 308 10.63 -6.44 -26.31
C ALA A 308 9.19 -7.01 -26.26
N GLY A 309 8.15 -6.19 -26.43
CA GLY A 309 6.78 -6.66 -26.64
C GLY A 309 5.73 -6.15 -25.66
N GLU A 310 6.04 -5.23 -24.74
CA GLU A 310 4.98 -4.49 -24.02
C GLU A 310 4.12 -3.71 -25.02
N ARG A 311 2.81 -3.65 -24.79
CA ARG A 311 1.85 -2.95 -25.67
C ARG A 311 0.87 -2.05 -24.94
N ARG A 312 0.82 -2.15 -23.61
CA ARG A 312 -0.15 -1.47 -22.75
C ARG A 312 0.38 -0.10 -22.36
N VAL A 313 -0.53 0.84 -22.11
CA VAL A 313 -0.17 2.13 -21.51
C VAL A 313 0.31 1.85 -20.07
N PRO A 314 1.53 2.23 -19.69
CA PRO A 314 2.12 1.86 -18.42
C PRO A 314 1.63 2.79 -17.30
N LEU A 315 0.31 3.00 -17.20
CA LEU A 315 -0.34 3.91 -16.26
C LEU A 315 -1.69 3.33 -15.83
N SER A 316 -2.04 3.49 -14.56
CA SER A 316 -3.42 3.37 -14.10
C SER A 316 -4.05 4.75 -14.14
N ILE A 317 -5.13 4.94 -14.91
CA ILE A 317 -5.79 6.24 -15.10
C ILE A 317 -7.21 6.14 -14.51
N GLY A 318 -7.36 6.54 -13.24
CA GLY A 318 -8.62 6.50 -12.51
C GLY A 318 -9.48 7.74 -12.77
N ALA A 319 -10.74 7.57 -13.17
CA ALA A 319 -11.62 8.71 -13.46
C ALA A 319 -12.12 9.45 -12.20
N MET A 320 -12.00 10.77 -12.20
CA MET A 320 -12.53 11.69 -11.19
C MET A 320 -13.56 12.66 -11.82
N PRO A 321 -14.33 13.40 -11.00
CA PRO A 321 -15.21 14.46 -11.51
C PRO A 321 -14.48 15.45 -12.43
N ASN A 322 -15.23 16.13 -13.30
CA ASN A 322 -14.75 17.15 -14.24
C ASN A 322 -13.69 16.69 -15.25
N ARG A 323 -13.82 15.46 -15.77
CA ARG A 323 -12.88 14.88 -16.73
C ARG A 323 -11.43 14.96 -16.26
N LYS A 324 -11.25 14.78 -14.95
CA LYS A 324 -9.96 14.69 -14.29
C LYS A 324 -9.65 13.26 -13.92
N THR A 325 -8.40 13.01 -13.55
CA THR A 325 -7.94 11.67 -13.25
C THR A 325 -7.12 11.62 -11.97
N ASP A 326 -7.12 10.48 -11.30
CA ASP A 326 -6.08 10.09 -10.39
C ASP A 326 -5.21 9.08 -11.12
N THR A 327 -4.02 9.50 -11.54
CA THR A 327 -3.11 8.66 -12.35
C THR A 327 -1.93 8.16 -11.54
N ASN A 328 -1.69 6.85 -11.59
CA ASN A 328 -0.71 6.13 -10.80
C ASN A 328 0.08 5.09 -11.61
N ASN A 329 1.03 4.45 -10.93
CA ASN A 329 1.86 3.37 -11.42
C ASN A 329 1.03 2.19 -11.96
N ASN A 330 1.48 1.63 -13.08
CA ASN A 330 1.04 0.33 -13.59
C ASN A 330 2.11 -0.25 -14.55
N PHE A 331 2.27 -1.57 -14.57
CA PHE A 331 3.26 -2.30 -15.39
C PHE A 331 4.74 -2.00 -15.07
N GLY A 332 5.67 -2.61 -15.82
CA GLY A 332 7.12 -2.71 -15.54
C GLY A 332 7.92 -1.42 -15.33
N VAL A 333 7.68 -0.41 -16.17
CA VAL A 333 8.38 0.88 -16.10
C VAL A 333 7.34 1.97 -16.22
N SER A 334 7.09 2.67 -15.11
CA SER A 334 5.94 3.56 -14.93
C SER A 334 6.29 4.67 -13.92
N THR A 335 5.30 5.29 -13.27
CA THR A 335 5.51 6.48 -12.42
C THR A 335 6.31 6.20 -11.16
N ASP A 336 6.38 4.95 -10.70
CA ASP A 336 7.26 4.60 -9.58
C ASP A 336 8.73 4.80 -9.95
N PHE A 337 9.39 5.70 -9.23
CA PHE A 337 10.82 5.94 -9.43
C PHE A 337 11.67 4.99 -8.59
N ILE A 338 11.61 3.71 -8.99
CA ILE A 338 12.14 2.58 -8.21
C ILE A 338 13.59 2.80 -7.76
N GLY A 339 13.82 2.62 -6.47
CA GLY A 339 15.12 2.68 -5.82
C GLY A 339 15.68 4.09 -5.58
N GLN A 340 14.96 5.16 -5.95
CA GLN A 340 15.47 6.52 -5.87
C GLN A 340 15.06 7.28 -4.60
N ASN A 341 14.54 6.57 -3.60
CA ASN A 341 13.98 7.13 -2.38
C ASN A 341 14.54 6.52 -1.07
N TYR A 342 15.54 5.63 -1.14
CA TYR A 342 16.02 4.90 0.04
C TYR A 342 16.54 5.80 1.18
N ASP A 343 17.21 6.91 0.84
CA ASP A 343 17.74 7.83 1.85
C ASP A 343 16.67 8.78 2.42
N TYR A 344 15.52 8.92 1.74
CA TYR A 344 14.49 9.90 2.08
C TYR A 344 14.05 9.88 3.56
N PRO A 345 13.84 8.69 4.20
CA PRO A 345 13.40 8.65 5.58
C PRO A 345 14.36 9.39 6.53
N GLU A 346 15.68 9.21 6.36
CA GLU A 346 16.68 9.85 7.23
C GLU A 346 17.26 11.17 6.69
N ALA A 347 17.13 11.43 5.40
CA ALA A 347 17.68 12.61 4.71
C ALA A 347 17.37 13.93 5.41
N SER A 348 18.29 14.90 5.31
CA SER A 348 18.03 16.29 5.69
C SER A 348 16.90 16.89 4.86
N TYR A 349 16.35 18.04 5.27
CA TYR A 349 15.28 18.67 4.50
C TYR A 349 15.74 19.10 3.09
N GLU A 350 16.98 19.56 2.96
CA GLU A 350 17.60 19.91 1.68
C GLU A 350 17.67 18.67 0.78
N ARG A 351 18.16 17.55 1.32
CA ARG A 351 18.26 16.31 0.55
C ARG A 351 16.89 15.74 0.20
N ARG A 352 15.88 15.86 1.07
CA ARG A 352 14.49 15.50 0.73
C ARG A 352 13.96 16.38 -0.42
N ALA A 353 14.22 17.68 -0.41
CA ALA A 353 13.82 18.58 -1.49
C ALA A 353 14.47 18.20 -2.83
N GLU A 354 15.74 17.82 -2.83
CA GLU A 354 16.43 17.28 -4.03
C GLU A 354 15.78 16.00 -4.54
N ILE A 355 15.47 15.06 -3.64
CA ILE A 355 14.79 13.80 -3.99
C ILE A 355 13.42 14.09 -4.62
N VAL A 356 12.62 14.97 -4.01
CA VAL A 356 11.30 15.39 -4.53
C VAL A 356 11.44 16.00 -5.93
N ALA A 357 12.38 16.93 -6.12
CA ALA A 357 12.63 17.56 -7.42
C ALA A 357 13.06 16.53 -8.48
N GLN A 358 13.88 15.54 -8.10
CA GLN A 358 14.31 14.47 -8.99
C GLN A 358 13.15 13.57 -9.41
N HIS A 359 12.24 13.23 -8.49
CA HIS A 359 11.02 12.47 -8.78
C HIS A 359 10.08 13.23 -9.72
N LEU A 360 9.94 14.55 -9.51
CA LEU A 360 9.09 15.38 -10.36
C LEU A 360 9.65 15.42 -11.79
N LYS A 361 10.97 15.61 -11.92
CA LYS A 361 11.67 15.60 -13.20
C LYS A 361 11.56 14.24 -13.92
N TYR A 362 11.72 13.14 -13.19
CA TYR A 362 11.53 11.78 -13.73
C TYR A 362 10.13 11.62 -14.30
N GLN A 363 9.10 11.99 -13.54
CA GLN A 363 7.72 11.76 -13.96
C GLN A 363 7.30 12.71 -15.09
N GLN A 364 7.75 13.97 -15.09
CA GLN A 364 7.58 14.89 -16.22
C GLN A 364 8.20 14.32 -17.51
N GLY A 365 9.42 13.80 -17.43
CA GLY A 365 10.10 13.22 -18.59
C GLY A 365 9.47 11.89 -19.02
N LEU A 366 8.97 11.07 -18.09
CA LEU A 366 8.20 9.87 -18.39
C LEU A 366 6.96 10.21 -19.23
N MET A 367 6.16 11.18 -18.77
CA MET A 367 4.94 11.58 -19.47
C MET A 367 5.23 12.18 -20.84
N TRP A 368 6.30 12.97 -20.96
CA TRP A 368 6.74 13.45 -22.28
C TRP A 368 7.17 12.30 -23.20
N THR A 369 7.95 11.33 -22.70
CA THR A 369 8.42 10.17 -23.47
C THR A 369 7.24 9.35 -23.99
N LEU A 370 6.29 9.03 -23.12
CA LEU A 370 5.09 8.26 -23.47
C LEU A 370 4.22 8.98 -24.51
N ALA A 371 4.09 10.30 -24.43
CA ALA A 371 3.26 11.07 -25.35
C ALA A 371 3.96 11.40 -26.69
N ASN A 372 5.29 11.55 -26.71
CA ASN A 372 5.99 12.20 -27.83
C ASN A 372 7.15 11.41 -28.44
N HIS A 373 7.76 10.44 -27.74
CA HIS A 373 9.03 9.87 -28.20
C HIS A 373 8.84 9.01 -29.46
N PRO A 374 9.68 9.15 -30.51
CA PRO A 374 9.50 8.45 -31.79
C PRO A 374 9.59 6.91 -31.67
N ARG A 375 10.38 6.39 -30.72
CA ARG A 375 10.46 4.94 -30.41
C ARG A 375 9.24 4.39 -29.65
N MET A 376 8.38 5.25 -29.09
CA MET A 376 7.17 4.80 -28.42
C MET A 376 6.14 4.31 -29.45
N PRO A 377 5.46 3.15 -29.24
CA PRO A 377 4.41 2.70 -30.15
C PRO A 377 3.31 3.75 -30.36
N GLU A 378 2.83 3.86 -31.60
CA GLU A 378 1.88 4.91 -31.98
C GLU A 378 0.58 4.84 -31.16
N ASN A 379 0.07 3.63 -30.89
CA ASN A 379 -1.13 3.44 -30.06
C ASN A 379 -0.94 3.98 -28.63
N VAL A 380 0.26 3.82 -28.06
CA VAL A 380 0.58 4.35 -26.71
C VAL A 380 0.69 5.87 -26.78
N ARG A 381 1.42 6.43 -27.74
CA ARG A 381 1.51 7.90 -27.94
C ARG A 381 0.14 8.53 -28.10
N ASN A 382 -0.71 7.95 -28.95
CA ASN A 382 -2.06 8.44 -29.21
C ASN A 382 -2.98 8.32 -27.99
N ALA A 383 -2.77 7.32 -27.13
CA ALA A 383 -3.52 7.20 -25.88
C ALA A 383 -3.08 8.23 -24.84
N VAL A 384 -1.78 8.43 -24.66
CA VAL A 384 -1.23 9.31 -23.62
C VAL A 384 -1.34 10.78 -24.02
N SER A 385 -1.13 11.14 -25.29
CA SER A 385 -1.25 12.53 -25.79
C SER A 385 -2.67 13.12 -25.77
N ARG A 386 -3.69 12.29 -25.50
CA ARG A 386 -5.05 12.78 -25.19
C ARG A 386 -5.11 13.51 -23.86
N TRP A 387 -4.24 13.14 -22.93
CA TRP A 387 -4.15 13.74 -21.60
C TRP A 387 -3.13 14.86 -21.54
N GLY A 388 -3.25 15.68 -20.50
CA GLY A 388 -2.29 16.69 -20.09
C GLY A 388 -2.57 17.11 -18.65
N MET A 389 -1.73 17.95 -18.06
CA MET A 389 -1.98 18.45 -16.71
C MET A 389 -3.17 19.41 -16.69
N CYS A 390 -3.86 19.51 -15.56
CA CYS A 390 -4.99 20.41 -15.39
C CYS A 390 -4.51 21.86 -15.20
N LYS A 391 -5.14 22.85 -15.87
CA LYS A 391 -4.89 24.28 -15.63
C LYS A 391 -5.50 24.77 -14.32
N ASP A 392 -6.57 24.12 -13.87
CA ASP A 392 -7.35 24.49 -12.71
C ASP A 392 -7.00 23.72 -11.42
N GLU A 393 -6.01 22.82 -11.48
CA GLU A 393 -5.42 22.16 -10.32
C GLU A 393 -3.94 22.54 -10.23
N PHE A 394 -3.41 22.73 -9.03
CA PHE A 394 -1.99 23.04 -8.81
C PHE A 394 -1.46 24.17 -9.70
N ILE A 395 -2.18 25.29 -9.72
CA ILE A 395 -1.95 26.44 -10.63
C ILE A 395 -0.49 26.92 -10.57
N GLU A 396 0.06 27.07 -9.36
CA GLU A 396 1.44 27.53 -9.14
C GLU A 396 2.48 26.58 -9.73
N GLY A 397 2.19 25.28 -9.76
CA GLY A 397 3.04 24.23 -10.34
C GLY A 397 2.77 23.95 -11.82
N ASN A 398 2.00 24.80 -12.51
CA ASN A 398 1.58 24.58 -13.91
C ASN A 398 0.90 23.20 -14.08
N GLY A 399 0.00 22.86 -13.17
CA GLY A 399 -0.73 21.60 -13.15
C GLY A 399 -0.05 20.47 -12.38
N TRP A 400 1.23 20.60 -12.02
CA TRP A 400 1.95 19.60 -11.23
C TRP A 400 1.82 19.87 -9.73
N GLN A 401 1.43 18.83 -8.99
CA GLN A 401 1.41 18.82 -7.53
C GLN A 401 2.84 18.82 -6.93
N GLU A 402 2.96 19.40 -5.73
CA GLU A 402 4.20 19.38 -4.94
C GLU A 402 4.28 18.17 -3.99
N GLN A 403 3.13 17.56 -3.67
CA GLN A 403 3.04 16.44 -2.73
C GLN A 403 3.55 15.15 -3.37
N LEU A 404 4.80 14.76 -3.04
CA LEU A 404 5.32 13.44 -3.34
C LEU A 404 4.54 12.38 -2.55
N TYR A 405 4.22 11.24 -3.18
CA TYR A 405 3.60 10.12 -2.51
C TYR A 405 4.64 9.32 -1.71
N ILE A 406 4.85 9.76 -0.47
CA ILE A 406 5.65 9.04 0.52
C ILE A 406 4.81 7.86 1.00
N ARG A 407 5.00 6.70 0.38
CA ARG A 407 4.25 5.49 0.74
C ARG A 407 4.63 4.95 2.11
N GLU A 408 5.88 5.15 2.52
CA GLU A 408 6.46 4.56 3.71
C GLU A 408 7.80 5.24 4.01
N ALA A 409 7.99 5.74 5.23
CA ALA A 409 9.28 6.25 5.69
C ALA A 409 9.69 5.56 6.99
N ARG A 410 9.69 6.28 8.12
CA ARG A 410 9.85 5.67 9.44
C ARG A 410 8.55 5.02 9.88
N ARG A 411 8.65 3.88 10.54
CA ARG A 411 7.54 3.25 11.26
C ARG A 411 7.91 3.13 12.73
N MET A 412 7.05 3.58 13.62
CA MET A 412 7.26 3.46 15.07
C MET A 412 7.45 1.98 15.46
N VAL A 413 8.23 1.70 16.49
CA VAL A 413 8.28 0.36 17.11
C VAL A 413 7.74 0.49 18.52
N SER A 414 6.51 0.04 18.73
CA SER A 414 5.83 0.05 20.03
C SER A 414 5.86 -1.34 20.69
N ASP A 415 5.14 -1.49 21.80
CA ASP A 415 4.88 -2.76 22.48
C ASP A 415 3.92 -3.66 21.69
N TYR A 416 3.27 -3.08 20.66
CA TYR A 416 2.42 -3.78 19.72
C TYR A 416 2.79 -3.35 18.30
N VAL A 417 3.16 -4.31 17.46
CA VAL A 417 3.50 -4.09 16.05
C VAL A 417 2.44 -4.78 15.21
N MET A 418 1.73 -4.02 14.37
CA MET A 418 0.81 -4.61 13.40
C MET A 418 1.61 -5.41 12.36
N THR A 419 1.21 -6.65 12.10
CA THR A 419 1.91 -7.60 11.20
C THR A 419 0.97 -8.13 10.11
N GLN A 420 1.54 -8.83 9.13
CA GLN A 420 0.81 -9.63 8.13
C GLN A 420 -0.29 -10.49 8.76
N HIS A 421 -0.03 -11.07 9.94
CA HIS A 421 -0.99 -11.95 10.63
C HIS A 421 -2.26 -11.22 11.05
N HIS A 422 -2.17 -9.95 11.42
CA HIS A 422 -3.32 -9.10 11.72
C HIS A 422 -4.14 -8.80 10.47
N CYS A 423 -3.47 -8.43 9.37
CA CYS A 423 -4.13 -8.20 8.09
C CYS A 423 -4.93 -9.44 7.65
N GLN A 424 -4.35 -10.62 7.83
CA GLN A 424 -4.98 -11.90 7.48
C GLN A 424 -5.98 -12.42 8.52
N GLY A 425 -6.19 -11.72 9.64
CA GLY A 425 -7.10 -12.12 10.72
C GLY A 425 -6.65 -13.37 11.50
N ARG A 426 -5.37 -13.73 11.43
CA ARG A 426 -4.76 -14.80 12.24
C ARG A 426 -4.49 -14.32 13.68
N GLU A 427 -4.21 -13.03 13.82
CA GLU A 427 -4.09 -12.31 15.08
C GLU A 427 -5.12 -11.18 15.14
N MET A 428 -5.53 -10.79 16.33
CA MET A 428 -6.57 -9.80 16.57
C MET A 428 -6.05 -8.71 17.49
N ALA A 429 -6.42 -7.45 17.22
CA ALA A 429 -6.15 -6.34 18.12
C ALA A 429 -6.85 -6.52 19.48
N ASP A 430 -6.16 -6.18 20.56
CA ASP A 430 -6.66 -6.20 21.94
C ASP A 430 -7.60 -5.00 22.18
N VAL A 431 -7.19 -3.82 21.71
CA VAL A 431 -7.90 -2.55 21.89
C VAL A 431 -8.07 -1.88 20.51
N PRO A 432 -9.10 -2.26 19.75
CA PRO A 432 -9.35 -1.66 18.43
C PRO A 432 -9.63 -0.17 18.54
N VAL A 433 -8.91 0.62 17.75
CA VAL A 433 -9.18 2.07 17.57
C VAL A 433 -9.51 2.42 16.13
N GLY A 434 -9.64 1.44 15.25
CA GLY A 434 -10.00 1.67 13.87
C GLY A 434 -9.94 0.37 13.10
N MET A 435 -10.29 0.44 11.83
CA MET A 435 -10.31 -0.72 10.94
C MET A 435 -9.56 -0.36 9.65
N ALA A 436 -8.77 -1.30 9.16
CA ALA A 436 -8.24 -1.29 7.81
C ALA A 436 -8.91 -2.40 6.98
N ALA A 437 -8.93 -2.22 5.66
CA ALA A 437 -9.59 -3.15 4.76
C ALA A 437 -8.92 -3.26 3.38
N TYR A 438 -7.82 -2.56 3.15
CA TYR A 438 -7.11 -2.63 1.87
C TYR A 438 -6.22 -3.86 1.81
N THR A 439 -5.87 -4.28 0.60
CA THR A 439 -4.92 -5.38 0.40
C THR A 439 -3.54 -5.01 0.96
N MET A 440 -2.73 -6.01 1.33
CA MET A 440 -1.32 -5.78 1.55
C MET A 440 -0.68 -5.51 0.19
N ASP A 441 -0.28 -4.25 0.00
CA ASP A 441 0.26 -3.72 -1.23
C ASP A 441 1.61 -3.04 -0.97
N SER A 442 2.67 -3.68 -1.46
CA SER A 442 4.00 -3.11 -1.58
C SER A 442 4.30 -2.91 -3.06
N HIS A 443 4.76 -1.71 -3.41
CA HIS A 443 5.31 -1.42 -4.73
C HIS A 443 6.74 -1.94 -4.86
N HIS A 444 7.23 -2.08 -6.09
CA HIS A 444 8.60 -2.48 -6.34
C HIS A 444 9.62 -1.61 -5.58
N VAL A 445 10.66 -2.26 -5.08
CA VAL A 445 11.70 -1.65 -4.24
C VAL A 445 12.96 -1.39 -5.07
N GLN A 446 13.41 -2.37 -5.86
CA GLN A 446 14.62 -2.28 -6.69
C GLN A 446 14.42 -2.86 -8.09
N ARG A 447 15.32 -2.50 -9.01
CA ARG A 447 15.51 -3.15 -10.31
C ARG A 447 16.88 -3.82 -10.32
N PHE A 448 16.99 -5.02 -10.87
CA PHE A 448 18.24 -5.80 -10.86
C PHE A 448 18.44 -6.57 -12.16
N VAL A 449 19.66 -7.10 -12.34
CA VAL A 449 20.01 -7.98 -13.45
C VAL A 449 19.87 -9.44 -13.04
N THR A 450 19.06 -10.20 -13.77
CA THR A 450 18.88 -11.64 -13.55
C THR A 450 20.14 -12.43 -13.93
N ALA A 451 20.23 -13.69 -13.50
CA ALA A 451 21.30 -14.60 -13.90
C ALA A 451 21.41 -14.78 -15.43
N ASN A 452 20.33 -14.52 -16.17
CA ASN A 452 20.30 -14.60 -17.63
C ASN A 452 20.68 -13.27 -18.32
N GLY A 453 21.14 -12.27 -17.56
CA GLY A 453 21.58 -10.98 -18.11
C GLY A 453 20.45 -10.02 -18.52
N THR A 454 19.24 -10.20 -17.96
CA THR A 454 18.07 -9.37 -18.28
C THR A 454 17.62 -8.52 -17.09
N ALA A 455 16.94 -7.41 -17.33
CA ALA A 455 16.36 -6.57 -16.28
C ALA A 455 15.08 -7.19 -15.68
N ARG A 456 14.93 -7.13 -14.35
CA ARG A 456 13.65 -7.35 -13.65
C ARG A 456 13.48 -6.44 -12.44
N ASN A 457 12.23 -6.22 -12.03
CA ASN A 457 11.88 -5.53 -10.80
C ASN A 457 11.67 -6.53 -9.65
N GLU A 458 11.93 -6.10 -8.41
CA GLU A 458 11.75 -6.86 -7.17
C GLU A 458 10.89 -6.08 -6.18
N GLY A 459 10.21 -6.76 -5.26
CA GLY A 459 9.58 -6.15 -4.08
C GLY A 459 8.11 -5.78 -4.22
N ASP A 460 7.50 -5.98 -5.39
CA ASP A 460 6.05 -5.84 -5.53
C ASP A 460 5.36 -7.04 -4.89
N VAL A 461 4.44 -6.77 -3.96
CA VAL A 461 3.64 -7.77 -3.27
C VAL A 461 2.21 -7.27 -3.20
N GLN A 462 1.29 -8.01 -3.84
CA GLN A 462 -0.14 -7.70 -3.84
C GLN A 462 -0.93 -8.90 -3.31
N VAL A 463 -1.22 -8.88 -2.01
CA VAL A 463 -1.94 -9.95 -1.34
C VAL A 463 -3.20 -9.41 -0.68
N GLY A 464 -4.35 -9.95 -1.08
CA GLY A 464 -5.66 -9.54 -0.61
C GLY A 464 -6.59 -10.71 -0.33
N GLY A 465 -7.89 -10.43 -0.24
CA GLY A 465 -8.91 -11.46 -0.02
C GLY A 465 -9.13 -11.85 1.44
N PHE A 466 -8.64 -11.04 2.38
CA PHE A 466 -8.96 -11.13 3.80
C PHE A 466 -10.04 -10.12 4.20
N SER A 467 -10.67 -10.35 5.36
CA SER A 467 -11.67 -9.43 5.92
C SER A 467 -11.04 -8.13 6.41
N PRO A 468 -11.83 -7.05 6.55
CA PRO A 468 -11.41 -5.90 7.32
C PRO A 468 -10.92 -6.33 8.71
N PHE A 469 -9.81 -5.74 9.15
CA PHE A 469 -9.12 -6.10 10.39
C PHE A 469 -8.96 -4.88 11.30
N PRO A 470 -9.03 -5.07 12.63
CA PRO A 470 -8.88 -3.97 13.57
C PRO A 470 -7.42 -3.54 13.71
N ILE A 471 -7.21 -2.25 13.99
CA ILE A 471 -5.91 -1.66 14.31
C ILE A 471 -5.87 -1.41 15.82
N ASP A 472 -4.82 -1.90 16.48
CA ASP A 472 -4.67 -1.81 17.92
C ASP A 472 -4.22 -0.42 18.38
N TYR A 473 -4.76 0.06 19.50
CA TYR A 473 -4.37 1.33 20.11
C TYR A 473 -2.87 1.45 20.39
N LYS A 474 -2.23 0.38 20.88
CA LYS A 474 -0.80 0.39 21.21
C LYS A 474 0.07 0.63 19.98
N SER A 475 -0.44 0.36 18.79
CA SER A 475 0.28 0.64 17.55
C SER A 475 0.42 2.14 17.25
N ILE A 476 -0.43 3.01 17.81
CA ILE A 476 -0.39 4.47 17.58
C ILE A 476 0.18 5.27 18.77
N VAL A 477 0.72 4.60 19.79
CA VAL A 477 1.44 5.23 20.91
C VAL A 477 2.84 4.63 21.06
N PRO A 478 3.84 5.40 21.54
CA PRO A 478 5.17 4.88 21.85
C PRO A 478 5.13 3.80 22.93
N LYS A 479 6.19 2.97 22.99
CA LYS A 479 6.41 2.05 24.11
C LYS A 479 6.29 2.77 25.44
N GLU A 480 5.79 2.07 26.44
CA GLU A 480 5.78 2.61 27.79
C GLU A 480 7.21 2.91 28.26
N GLY A 481 7.42 4.11 28.80
CA GLY A 481 8.74 4.59 29.22
C GLY A 481 9.49 5.47 28.22
N GLN A 482 9.07 5.52 26.95
CA GLN A 482 9.65 6.45 25.96
C GLN A 482 9.05 7.85 26.07
N CYS A 483 7.96 8.12 25.32
CA CYS A 483 7.30 9.42 25.32
C CYS A 483 5.83 9.30 25.75
N GLY A 484 5.49 9.87 26.91
CA GLY A 484 4.19 9.69 27.57
C GLY A 484 3.06 10.61 27.08
N ASN A 485 3.35 11.54 26.17
CA ASN A 485 2.40 12.52 25.64
C ASN A 485 2.47 12.72 24.12
N LEU A 486 2.90 11.69 23.39
CA LEU A 486 2.97 11.68 21.93
C LEU A 486 2.10 10.56 21.36
N LEU A 487 1.36 10.85 20.30
CA LEU A 487 0.65 9.85 19.49
C LEU A 487 1.12 9.92 18.04
N VAL A 488 1.14 8.78 17.35
CA VAL A 488 1.69 8.63 15.99
C VAL A 488 0.71 7.86 15.10
N PRO A 489 -0.37 8.50 14.61
CA PRO A 489 -1.40 7.83 13.82
C PRO A 489 -1.00 7.49 12.37
N VAL A 490 0.00 8.17 11.80
CA VAL A 490 0.42 7.99 10.40
C VAL A 490 1.60 7.03 10.30
N CYS A 491 2.72 7.35 10.97
CA CYS A 491 3.89 6.50 11.05
C CYS A 491 3.77 5.42 12.15
N LEU A 492 2.57 4.85 12.29
CA LEU A 492 2.22 3.90 13.35
C LEU A 492 3.12 2.66 13.36
N SER A 493 3.03 1.89 14.44
CA SER A 493 3.80 0.68 14.62
C SER A 493 3.26 -0.49 13.81
N ALA A 494 3.96 -0.78 12.71
CA ALA A 494 3.64 -1.87 11.81
C ALA A 494 4.90 -2.41 11.12
N THR A 495 4.85 -3.66 10.66
CA THR A 495 5.83 -4.21 9.70
C THR A 495 5.65 -3.54 8.35
N HIS A 496 6.66 -3.63 7.47
CA HIS A 496 6.59 -3.14 6.10
C HIS A 496 5.32 -3.64 5.39
N MET A 497 5.02 -4.92 5.54
CA MET A 497 3.90 -5.55 4.86
C MET A 497 2.54 -5.11 5.41
N ALA A 498 2.39 -5.07 6.74
CA ALA A 498 1.14 -4.60 7.35
C ALA A 498 0.90 -3.11 7.06
N PHE A 499 1.96 -2.30 7.07
CA PHE A 499 1.89 -0.88 6.73
C PHE A 499 1.38 -0.67 5.31
N GLY A 500 1.77 -1.53 4.35
CA GLY A 500 1.26 -1.53 2.98
C GLY A 500 -0.28 -1.58 2.87
N SER A 501 -0.95 -2.21 3.83
CA SER A 501 -2.42 -2.22 3.93
C SER A 501 -2.99 -1.06 4.74
N ILE A 502 -2.33 -0.68 5.84
CA ILE A 502 -2.85 0.33 6.79
C ILE A 502 -2.70 1.77 6.27
N ARG A 503 -1.69 2.06 5.43
CA ARG A 503 -1.27 3.42 5.03
C ARG A 503 -2.25 4.24 4.19
N MET A 504 -3.51 3.83 4.10
CA MET A 504 -4.51 4.49 3.27
C MET A 504 -5.06 5.74 3.96
N GLU A 505 -5.26 6.81 3.19
CA GLU A 505 -5.77 8.11 3.70
C GLU A 505 -7.05 8.02 4.57
N PRO A 506 -8.08 7.20 4.24
CA PRO A 506 -9.25 7.05 5.11
C PRO A 506 -8.88 6.46 6.47
N VAL A 507 -7.92 5.54 6.49
CA VAL A 507 -7.44 4.90 7.73
C VAL A 507 -6.64 5.90 8.55
N PHE A 508 -5.79 6.72 7.93
CA PHE A 508 -5.10 7.80 8.64
C PHE A 508 -6.07 8.85 9.22
N MET A 509 -7.17 9.18 8.55
CA MET A 509 -8.24 10.01 9.12
C MET A 509 -8.87 9.36 10.37
N VAL A 510 -9.18 8.05 10.30
CA VAL A 510 -9.71 7.27 11.44
C VAL A 510 -8.71 7.25 12.60
N LEU A 511 -7.43 6.98 12.33
CA LEU A 511 -6.41 6.94 13.37
C LEU A 511 -6.10 8.34 13.93
N GLY A 512 -6.18 9.38 13.12
CA GLY A 512 -6.06 10.78 13.56
C GLY A 512 -7.16 11.18 14.55
N GLN A 513 -8.43 10.85 14.23
CA GLN A 513 -9.55 11.02 15.16
C GLN A 513 -9.32 10.24 16.47
N SER A 514 -8.83 9.01 16.36
CA SER A 514 -8.53 8.17 17.52
C SER A 514 -7.44 8.75 18.40
N ALA A 515 -6.37 9.24 17.78
CA ALA A 515 -5.25 9.84 18.47
C ALA A 515 -5.68 11.11 19.24
N ALA A 516 -6.48 11.97 18.61
CA ALA A 516 -7.02 13.15 19.29
C ALA A 516 -7.96 12.81 20.45
N THR A 517 -8.79 11.76 20.29
CA THR A 517 -9.67 11.28 21.37
C THR A 517 -8.87 10.76 22.56
N ALA A 518 -7.85 9.95 22.29
CA ALA A 518 -6.93 9.45 23.30
C ALA A 518 -6.13 10.57 23.98
N ALA A 519 -5.67 11.59 23.22
CA ALA A 519 -5.00 12.76 23.77
C ALA A 519 -5.91 13.55 24.73
N ALA A 520 -7.18 13.75 24.33
CA ALA A 520 -8.17 14.42 25.18
C ALA A 520 -8.43 13.65 26.48
N HIS A 521 -8.60 12.32 26.40
CA HIS A 521 -8.75 11.46 27.58
C HIS A 521 -7.51 11.51 28.47
N ALA A 522 -6.31 11.41 27.90
CA ALA A 522 -5.07 11.49 28.66
C ALA A 522 -4.93 12.83 29.41
N ILE A 523 -5.40 13.95 28.83
CA ILE A 523 -5.45 15.25 29.50
C ILE A 523 -6.42 15.24 30.68
N ASP A 524 -7.64 14.71 30.48
CA ASP A 524 -8.70 14.74 31.49
C ASP A 524 -8.44 13.75 32.64
N GLU A 525 -7.89 12.59 32.32
CA GLU A 525 -7.47 11.57 33.27
C GLU A 525 -6.12 11.90 33.94
N LYS A 526 -5.41 12.92 33.43
CA LYS A 526 -4.03 13.27 33.84
C LYS A 526 -3.08 12.07 33.74
N ALA A 527 -3.28 11.27 32.69
CA ALA A 527 -2.56 10.04 32.43
C ALA A 527 -1.54 10.22 31.31
N MET A 528 -0.67 9.22 31.16
CA MET A 528 0.05 9.03 29.92
C MET A 528 -0.86 8.41 28.89
N VAL A 529 -0.56 8.65 27.61
CA VAL A 529 -1.30 8.02 26.51
C VAL A 529 -1.28 6.49 26.60
N GLN A 530 -0.21 5.87 27.08
CA GLN A 530 -0.12 4.42 27.27
C GLN A 530 -1.04 3.87 28.37
N ARG A 531 -1.56 4.72 29.28
CA ARG A 531 -2.29 4.32 30.49
C ARG A 531 -3.69 4.93 30.60
N ILE A 532 -4.28 5.35 29.50
CA ILE A 532 -5.67 5.81 29.49
C ILE A 532 -6.65 4.63 29.64
N ASP A 533 -7.87 4.93 30.08
CA ASP A 533 -8.97 3.97 30.12
C ASP A 533 -9.43 3.58 28.70
N SER A 534 -9.03 2.39 28.24
CA SER A 534 -9.34 1.89 26.91
C SER A 534 -10.82 1.62 26.68
N ALA A 535 -11.59 1.29 27.73
CA ALA A 535 -13.02 1.09 27.62
C ALA A 535 -13.73 2.41 27.32
N LYS A 536 -13.39 3.48 28.07
CA LYS A 536 -13.90 4.83 27.79
C LYS A 536 -13.50 5.33 26.42
N LEU A 537 -12.26 5.05 25.99
CA LEU A 537 -11.82 5.37 24.62
C LEU A 537 -12.75 4.70 23.60
N GLY A 538 -12.97 3.39 23.70
CA GLY A 538 -13.85 2.64 22.81
C GLY A 538 -15.29 3.17 22.81
N GLU A 539 -15.86 3.45 23.97
CA GLU A 539 -17.19 4.05 24.12
C GLU A 539 -17.30 5.38 23.37
N ARG A 540 -16.29 6.26 23.53
CA ARG A 540 -16.26 7.55 22.87
C ARG A 540 -16.12 7.43 21.35
N LEU A 541 -15.26 6.55 20.87
CA LEU A 541 -15.07 6.32 19.42
C LEU A 541 -16.34 5.78 18.77
N LEU A 542 -17.04 4.85 19.43
CA LEU A 542 -18.34 4.34 18.94
C LEU A 542 -19.42 5.44 18.95
N ALA A 543 -19.46 6.29 19.99
CA ALA A 543 -20.36 7.44 20.04
C ALA A 543 -20.10 8.42 18.88
N ASP A 544 -18.84 8.55 18.47
CA ASP A 544 -18.42 9.33 17.30
C ASP A 544 -18.51 8.56 15.98
N LYS A 545 -19.29 7.48 15.95
CA LYS A 545 -19.62 6.66 14.77
C LYS A 545 -18.40 6.01 14.10
N GLN A 546 -17.34 5.79 14.86
CA GLN A 546 -16.21 5.00 14.38
C GLN A 546 -16.56 3.52 14.35
N VAL A 547 -15.95 2.77 13.44
CA VAL A 547 -16.12 1.32 13.36
C VAL A 547 -14.91 0.67 14.02
N LEU A 548 -15.14 -0.13 15.06
CA LEU A 548 -14.09 -0.82 15.82
C LEU A 548 -14.11 -2.34 15.62
N LYS A 549 -15.12 -2.86 14.90
CA LYS A 549 -15.30 -4.29 14.67
C LYS A 549 -15.97 -4.53 13.32
N TRP A 550 -15.46 -5.53 12.59
CA TRP A 550 -16.13 -6.07 11.42
C TRP A 550 -17.26 -7.02 11.81
N THR A 551 -18.48 -6.76 11.33
CA THR A 551 -19.68 -7.59 11.58
C THR A 551 -20.28 -8.19 10.31
N GLY A 552 -19.77 -7.85 9.13
CA GLY A 552 -20.22 -8.44 7.87
C GLY A 552 -19.63 -9.83 7.61
N PRO A 553 -19.91 -10.40 6.43
CA PRO A 553 -19.39 -11.71 6.05
C PRO A 553 -17.87 -11.78 6.19
N LYS A 554 -17.35 -12.83 6.82
CA LYS A 554 -15.91 -13.08 6.83
C LYS A 554 -15.49 -13.50 5.43
N ALA A 555 -14.43 -12.90 4.92
CA ALA A 555 -13.79 -13.39 3.71
C ALA A 555 -13.28 -14.80 4.00
N VAL A 556 -13.57 -15.73 3.10
CA VAL A 556 -12.90 -17.03 3.13
C VAL A 556 -11.44 -16.75 2.76
N PRO A 557 -10.46 -17.05 3.62
CA PRO A 557 -9.06 -16.75 3.34
C PRO A 557 -8.67 -17.36 2.00
N ARG A 558 -8.24 -16.53 1.03
CA ARG A 558 -7.59 -17.04 -0.17
C ARG A 558 -6.24 -17.62 0.24
N GLY A 559 -5.99 -18.87 -0.11
CA GLY A 559 -4.71 -19.54 0.17
C GLY A 559 -4.54 -20.07 1.60
N GLU A 560 -5.50 -20.88 2.09
CA GLU A 560 -5.19 -21.85 3.14
C GLU A 560 -4.36 -22.97 2.47
N GLU A 561 -3.06 -22.70 2.28
CA GLU A 561 -2.05 -23.68 1.86
C GLU A 561 -1.87 -24.71 2.97
N ILE A 562 -2.08 -25.97 2.63
CA ILE A 562 -1.90 -27.10 3.54
C ILE A 562 -0.64 -27.85 3.11
N LYS A 563 0.35 -27.91 4.01
CA LYS A 563 1.58 -28.64 3.75
C LYS A 563 1.28 -30.13 3.57
N PRO A 564 1.72 -30.79 2.48
CA PRO A 564 1.50 -32.23 2.28
C PRO A 564 1.93 -33.08 3.49
N GLU A 565 3.00 -32.68 4.19
CA GLU A 565 3.57 -33.38 5.33
C GLU A 565 2.74 -33.24 6.61
N SER A 566 1.81 -32.28 6.69
CA SER A 566 0.91 -32.13 7.84
C SER A 566 -0.35 -32.98 7.72
N LEU A 567 -0.58 -33.61 6.57
CA LEU A 567 -1.73 -34.46 6.30
C LEU A 567 -1.42 -35.93 6.62
N PRO A 568 -2.39 -36.70 7.16
CA PRO A 568 -2.19 -38.11 7.46
C PRO A 568 -2.08 -38.96 6.18
N GLY A 569 -1.43 -40.12 6.31
CA GLY A 569 -1.29 -41.09 5.22
C GLY A 569 -0.23 -40.70 4.20
N ILE A 570 -0.37 -41.23 2.99
CA ILE A 570 0.52 -40.92 1.87
C ILE A 570 -0.15 -39.82 1.05
N VAL A 571 0.53 -38.69 0.86
CA VAL A 571 0.03 -37.56 0.05
C VAL A 571 0.99 -37.26 -1.08
N VAL A 572 0.44 -37.20 -2.30
CA VAL A 572 1.17 -36.77 -3.50
C VAL A 572 0.49 -35.53 -4.07
N ASP A 573 1.23 -34.43 -4.04
CA ASP A 573 0.86 -33.10 -4.55
C ASP A 573 1.06 -32.99 -6.08
N ASP A 574 0.36 -32.06 -6.72
CA ASP A 574 0.41 -31.86 -8.17
C ASP A 574 1.82 -31.53 -8.69
N GLU A 575 2.67 -30.89 -7.89
CA GLU A 575 4.05 -30.59 -8.28
C GLU A 575 4.90 -31.84 -8.49
N LYS A 576 4.53 -32.94 -7.80
CA LYS A 576 5.21 -34.24 -7.91
C LYS A 576 4.56 -35.17 -8.93
N ALA A 577 3.43 -34.78 -9.53
CA ALA A 577 2.69 -35.59 -10.49
C ALA A 577 3.27 -35.48 -11.92
N LYS A 578 3.15 -36.57 -12.69
CA LYS A 578 3.49 -36.57 -14.12
C LYS A 578 2.27 -36.07 -14.91
N ARG A 579 2.47 -35.18 -15.89
CA ARG A 579 1.35 -34.56 -16.62
C ARG A 579 1.60 -34.42 -18.11
N ILE A 580 0.50 -34.37 -18.86
CA ILE A 580 0.40 -33.94 -20.25
C ILE A 580 -0.68 -32.85 -20.26
N GLY A 581 -0.31 -31.59 -20.50
CA GLY A 581 -1.18 -30.44 -20.24
C GLY A 581 -1.19 -30.04 -18.75
N PHE A 582 -2.29 -29.46 -18.26
CA PHE A 582 -2.42 -28.94 -16.88
C PHE A 582 -1.33 -27.92 -16.49
N GLU A 583 -0.86 -27.12 -17.45
CA GLU A 583 0.21 -26.15 -17.20
C GLU A 583 -0.26 -24.92 -16.41
N SER A 584 -1.56 -24.68 -16.38
CA SER A 584 -2.13 -23.54 -15.66
C SER A 584 -2.33 -23.89 -14.18
N VAL A 585 -1.89 -22.98 -13.32
CA VAL A 585 -2.01 -23.08 -11.86
C VAL A 585 -2.99 -22.06 -11.32
N GLY A 586 -3.65 -22.38 -10.22
CA GLY A 586 -4.57 -21.50 -9.51
C GLY A 586 -4.31 -21.52 -8.01
N THR A 587 -4.48 -20.35 -7.38
CA THR A 587 -4.39 -20.16 -5.93
C THR A 587 -5.67 -19.52 -5.37
N THR A 588 -6.68 -19.37 -6.22
CA THR A 588 -7.87 -18.55 -5.96
C THR A 588 -8.92 -19.27 -5.14
N VAL A 589 -9.06 -20.60 -5.31
CA VAL A 589 -10.04 -21.43 -4.60
C VAL A 589 -9.31 -22.29 -3.56
N SER A 590 -9.39 -21.89 -2.29
CA SER A 590 -8.84 -22.58 -1.12
C SER A 590 -9.89 -23.46 -0.41
N PRO A 591 -9.46 -24.39 0.47
CA PRO A 591 -8.06 -24.82 0.71
C PRO A 591 -7.47 -25.59 -0.48
N TYR A 592 -6.15 -25.70 -0.54
CA TYR A 592 -5.42 -26.59 -1.45
C TYR A 592 -4.17 -27.16 -0.79
N VAL A 593 -3.66 -28.28 -1.30
CA VAL A 593 -2.43 -28.90 -0.83
C VAL A 593 -1.24 -28.24 -1.56
N GLY A 594 -0.13 -28.06 -0.86
CA GLY A 594 1.04 -27.40 -1.43
C GLY A 594 0.79 -25.93 -1.80
N VAL A 595 1.54 -25.42 -2.78
CA VAL A 595 1.60 -23.98 -3.07
C VAL A 595 0.50 -23.49 -4.02
N HIS A 596 -0.19 -24.40 -4.73
CA HIS A 596 -1.26 -24.12 -5.69
C HIS A 596 -2.02 -25.41 -6.06
N TYR A 597 -3.06 -25.31 -6.88
CA TYR A 597 -3.63 -26.43 -7.62
C TYR A 597 -3.49 -26.20 -9.14
N ARG A 598 -3.57 -27.27 -9.95
CA ARG A 598 -3.57 -27.18 -11.43
C ARG A 598 -4.96 -27.25 -12.03
N HIS A 599 -5.09 -26.68 -13.24
CA HIS A 599 -6.29 -26.82 -14.04
C HIS A 599 -6.01 -26.92 -15.54
N ASP A 600 -6.96 -27.54 -16.24
CA ASP A 600 -6.88 -27.76 -17.70
C ASP A 600 -7.22 -26.52 -18.54
N SER A 601 -7.53 -25.40 -17.89
CA SER A 601 -7.95 -24.13 -18.51
C SER A 601 -9.22 -24.21 -19.35
N ASP A 602 -9.99 -25.28 -19.17
CA ASP A 602 -11.15 -25.60 -20.00
C ASP A 602 -10.85 -25.73 -21.49
N THR A 603 -9.61 -26.10 -21.84
CA THR A 603 -9.16 -26.27 -23.23
C THR A 603 -8.78 -27.73 -23.51
N GLU A 604 -8.62 -28.07 -24.80
CA GLU A 604 -8.07 -29.36 -25.24
C GLU A 604 -8.70 -30.60 -24.57
N LYS A 605 -10.03 -30.64 -24.49
CA LYS A 605 -10.78 -31.73 -23.85
C LYS A 605 -10.43 -33.09 -24.46
N GLY A 606 -10.10 -34.04 -23.60
CA GLY A 606 -9.68 -35.39 -23.98
C GLY A 606 -8.18 -35.58 -24.19
N ASN A 607 -7.39 -34.49 -24.21
CA ASN A 607 -5.96 -34.55 -24.50
C ASN A 607 -5.07 -34.21 -23.30
N GLN A 608 -5.66 -33.86 -22.14
CA GLN A 608 -4.88 -33.52 -20.94
C GLN A 608 -5.07 -34.58 -19.84
N SER A 609 -3.97 -34.92 -19.16
CA SER A 609 -3.96 -35.82 -18.01
C SER A 609 -2.91 -35.43 -16.98
N ILE A 610 -3.17 -35.78 -15.72
CA ILE A 610 -2.24 -35.66 -14.61
C ILE A 610 -2.30 -36.93 -13.75
N ARG A 611 -1.13 -37.49 -13.47
CA ARG A 611 -0.94 -38.82 -12.90
C ARG A 611 -0.10 -38.75 -11.64
N PHE A 612 -0.73 -39.08 -10.52
CA PHE A 612 -0.15 -39.20 -9.20
C PHE A 612 0.29 -40.65 -9.01
N SER A 613 1.53 -40.88 -8.59
CA SER A 613 2.10 -42.24 -8.48
C SER A 613 2.67 -42.45 -7.08
N THR A 614 2.48 -43.65 -6.52
CA THR A 614 3.03 -44.00 -5.21
C THR A 614 3.30 -45.49 -5.05
N ARG A 615 4.17 -45.83 -4.08
CA ARG A 615 4.47 -47.21 -3.65
C ARG A 615 4.08 -47.38 -2.18
N PHE A 616 3.59 -48.56 -1.84
CA PHE A 616 3.14 -48.88 -0.49
C PHE A 616 4.15 -49.76 0.22
N GLU A 617 4.60 -49.36 1.40
CA GLU A 617 5.44 -50.23 2.24
C GLU A 617 4.63 -51.33 2.93
N LYS A 618 3.37 -51.04 3.25
CA LYS A 618 2.44 -51.98 3.90
C LYS A 618 1.30 -52.31 2.94
N PRO A 619 1.11 -53.58 2.55
CA PRO A 619 -0.06 -53.96 1.78
C PRO A 619 -1.33 -53.84 2.66
N GLY A 620 -2.47 -53.54 2.04
CA GLY A 620 -3.74 -53.44 2.74
C GLY A 620 -4.78 -52.58 2.04
N MET A 621 -5.88 -52.30 2.74
CA MET A 621 -6.96 -51.45 2.25
C MET A 621 -6.65 -49.98 2.53
N TYR A 622 -6.68 -49.15 1.49
CA TYR A 622 -6.52 -47.71 1.59
C TYR A 622 -7.73 -46.99 1.01
N GLU A 623 -8.20 -45.98 1.74
CA GLU A 623 -9.13 -44.99 1.21
C GLU A 623 -8.36 -44.01 0.34
N VAL A 624 -8.79 -43.87 -0.92
CA VAL A 624 -8.22 -42.95 -1.89
C VAL A 624 -9.08 -41.70 -1.92
N ARG A 625 -8.43 -40.55 -1.74
CA ARG A 625 -9.10 -39.24 -1.70
C ARG A 625 -8.45 -38.29 -2.70
N ILE A 626 -9.26 -37.46 -3.34
CA ILE A 626 -8.84 -36.45 -4.31
C ILE A 626 -9.07 -35.07 -3.70
N ALA A 627 -8.02 -34.26 -3.63
CA ALA A 627 -8.14 -32.85 -3.27
C ALA A 627 -8.60 -32.01 -4.47
N TYR A 628 -9.53 -31.08 -4.25
CA TYR A 628 -9.87 -30.04 -5.22
C TYR A 628 -10.65 -28.87 -4.60
N GLY A 629 -10.51 -27.68 -5.19
CA GLY A 629 -11.32 -26.52 -4.87
C GLY A 629 -12.61 -26.45 -5.70
N ALA A 630 -13.77 -26.46 -5.04
CA ALA A 630 -15.07 -26.40 -5.71
C ALA A 630 -15.42 -25.01 -6.27
N ASN A 631 -15.97 -24.95 -7.48
CA ASN A 631 -16.47 -23.71 -8.09
C ASN A 631 -17.56 -23.99 -9.13
N ALA A 632 -18.45 -23.03 -9.37
CA ALA A 632 -19.54 -23.15 -10.34
C ALA A 632 -19.06 -23.38 -11.79
N ASN A 633 -17.83 -22.99 -12.13
CA ASN A 633 -17.25 -23.20 -13.45
C ASN A 633 -16.55 -24.56 -13.65
N ARG A 634 -16.49 -25.42 -12.62
CA ARG A 634 -15.83 -26.74 -12.73
C ARG A 634 -16.67 -27.77 -13.46
N ALA A 635 -16.04 -28.85 -13.90
CA ALA A 635 -16.74 -29.99 -14.47
C ALA A 635 -17.54 -30.75 -13.40
N THR A 636 -18.69 -31.29 -13.79
CA THR A 636 -19.56 -32.13 -12.97
C THR A 636 -19.22 -33.62 -13.08
N ASN A 637 -18.34 -33.98 -14.01
CA ASN A 637 -18.13 -35.35 -14.47
C ASN A 637 -16.66 -35.71 -14.71
N VAL A 638 -15.73 -35.13 -13.93
CA VAL A 638 -14.28 -35.33 -14.05
C VAL A 638 -13.91 -36.81 -13.96
N PRO A 639 -13.33 -37.43 -15.02
CA PRO A 639 -12.89 -38.82 -14.95
C PRO A 639 -11.60 -38.96 -14.12
N VAL A 640 -11.67 -39.85 -13.12
CA VAL A 640 -10.53 -40.25 -12.28
C VAL A 640 -10.37 -41.77 -12.35
N THR A 641 -9.21 -42.24 -12.79
CA THR A 641 -8.87 -43.67 -12.87
C THR A 641 -7.91 -44.02 -11.75
N ILE A 642 -8.29 -44.96 -10.90
CA ILE A 642 -7.50 -45.47 -9.78
C ILE A 642 -7.00 -46.86 -10.15
N SER A 643 -5.67 -47.03 -10.21
CA SER A 643 -5.07 -48.35 -10.32
C SER A 643 -4.87 -48.94 -8.92
N HIS A 644 -5.33 -50.17 -8.72
CA HIS A 644 -5.27 -50.89 -7.44
C HIS A 644 -5.01 -52.39 -7.68
N ALA A 645 -4.90 -53.20 -6.61
CA ALA A 645 -4.49 -54.61 -6.73
C ALA A 645 -5.45 -55.44 -7.61
N GLY A 646 -6.75 -55.15 -7.52
CA GLY A 646 -7.81 -55.77 -8.32
C GLY A 646 -7.97 -55.25 -9.75
N GLY A 647 -7.12 -54.33 -10.22
CA GLY A 647 -7.21 -53.71 -11.55
C GLY A 647 -7.44 -52.20 -11.48
N ASP A 648 -7.99 -51.64 -12.55
CA ASP A 648 -8.26 -50.20 -12.63
C ASP A 648 -9.76 -49.93 -12.45
N THR A 649 -10.10 -48.95 -11.60
CA THR A 649 -11.47 -48.46 -11.42
C THR A 649 -11.56 -47.00 -11.86
N MET A 650 -12.55 -46.67 -12.70
CA MET A 650 -12.85 -45.29 -13.07
C MET A 650 -14.05 -44.78 -12.27
N VAL A 651 -13.91 -43.59 -11.70
CA VAL A 651 -15.01 -42.82 -11.12
C VAL A 651 -15.17 -41.47 -11.82
N LYS A 652 -16.37 -40.88 -11.70
CA LYS A 652 -16.63 -39.50 -12.14
C LYS A 652 -16.85 -38.61 -10.93
N LEU A 653 -16.08 -37.52 -10.86
CA LEU A 653 -16.09 -36.58 -9.75
C LEU A 653 -16.77 -35.27 -10.14
N ASN A 654 -17.67 -34.78 -9.30
CA ASN A 654 -18.35 -33.50 -9.49
C ASN A 654 -17.63 -32.39 -8.75
N GLN A 655 -16.78 -31.64 -9.45
CA GLN A 655 -15.98 -30.59 -8.85
C GLN A 655 -16.73 -29.25 -8.66
N ARG A 656 -18.03 -29.18 -9.00
CA ARG A 656 -18.88 -28.05 -8.59
C ARG A 656 -19.36 -28.21 -7.14
N LYS A 657 -19.36 -29.44 -6.62
CA LYS A 657 -19.74 -29.72 -5.23
C LYS A 657 -18.53 -29.61 -4.32
N GLN A 658 -18.72 -28.97 -3.17
CA GLN A 658 -17.70 -28.89 -2.14
C GLN A 658 -17.28 -30.29 -1.68
N PRO A 659 -15.98 -30.61 -1.59
CA PRO A 659 -15.52 -31.88 -1.06
C PRO A 659 -16.02 -32.12 0.37
N SER A 660 -16.36 -33.36 0.69
CA SER A 660 -17.00 -33.74 1.95
C SER A 660 -16.04 -33.81 3.15
N ILE A 661 -14.73 -33.93 2.93
CA ILE A 661 -13.72 -34.08 3.98
C ILE A 661 -12.90 -32.79 4.07
N ASP A 662 -12.99 -32.10 5.21
CA ASP A 662 -12.27 -30.87 5.54
C ASP A 662 -12.41 -29.73 4.50
N ARG A 663 -13.43 -29.82 3.63
CA ARG A 663 -13.65 -28.94 2.47
C ARG A 663 -12.55 -29.03 1.40
N LEU A 664 -11.68 -30.04 1.47
CA LEU A 664 -10.53 -30.23 0.60
C LEU A 664 -10.61 -31.56 -0.17
N PHE A 665 -10.88 -32.65 0.54
CA PHE A 665 -10.80 -34.01 0.00
C PHE A 665 -12.18 -34.61 -0.27
N GLU A 666 -12.31 -35.34 -1.37
CA GLU A 666 -13.44 -36.21 -1.65
C GLU A 666 -12.97 -37.66 -1.78
N SER A 667 -13.63 -38.58 -1.10
CA SER A 667 -13.33 -40.01 -1.17
C SER A 667 -13.79 -40.58 -2.51
N VAL A 668 -12.89 -41.24 -3.23
CA VAL A 668 -13.20 -41.93 -4.50
C VAL A 668 -13.28 -43.45 -4.35
N GLY A 669 -13.23 -43.94 -3.11
CA GLY A 669 -13.39 -45.34 -2.76
C GLY A 669 -12.28 -45.87 -1.87
N THR A 670 -12.45 -47.11 -1.43
CA THR A 670 -11.43 -47.86 -0.69
C THR A 670 -11.00 -49.05 -1.54
N TYR A 671 -9.69 -49.18 -1.74
CA TYR A 671 -9.11 -50.18 -2.62
C TYR A 671 -7.94 -50.90 -1.94
N GLU A 672 -7.68 -52.12 -2.38
CA GLU A 672 -6.54 -52.91 -1.91
C GLU A 672 -5.27 -52.54 -2.68
N PHE A 673 -4.16 -52.36 -1.97
CA PHE A 673 -2.84 -52.07 -2.53
C PHE A 673 -1.80 -53.07 -2.01
N THR A 674 -0.83 -53.40 -2.85
CA THR A 674 0.26 -54.33 -2.57
C THR A 674 1.61 -53.62 -2.56
N ALA A 675 2.66 -54.26 -2.01
CA ALA A 675 3.99 -53.65 -1.91
C ALA A 675 4.91 -53.93 -3.12
N ASP A 676 4.46 -54.75 -4.07
CA ASP A 676 5.26 -55.29 -5.17
C ASP A 676 5.37 -54.36 -6.40
N LYS A 677 4.50 -53.36 -6.51
CA LYS A 677 4.46 -52.44 -7.65
C LYS A 677 4.08 -51.01 -7.27
N GLU A 678 4.26 -50.10 -8.21
CA GLU A 678 3.77 -48.72 -8.12
C GLU A 678 2.32 -48.67 -8.59
N PHE A 679 1.51 -47.85 -7.93
CA PHE A 679 0.11 -47.61 -8.27
C PHE A 679 -0.12 -46.14 -8.60
N THR A 680 -1.17 -45.89 -9.37
CA THR A 680 -1.43 -44.56 -9.93
C THR A 680 -2.87 -44.14 -9.76
N VAL A 681 -3.07 -42.83 -9.57
CA VAL A 681 -4.35 -42.17 -9.77
C VAL A 681 -4.18 -41.16 -10.90
N GLU A 682 -4.98 -41.29 -11.94
CA GLU A 682 -4.93 -40.43 -13.13
C GLU A 682 -6.23 -39.65 -13.27
N ILE A 683 -6.11 -38.32 -13.33
CA ILE A 683 -7.21 -37.40 -13.60
C ILE A 683 -7.08 -36.95 -15.05
N THR A 684 -8.16 -37.03 -15.82
CA THR A 684 -8.18 -36.60 -17.23
C THR A 684 -9.25 -35.56 -17.47
N ASN A 685 -9.18 -34.82 -18.57
CA ASN A 685 -10.24 -33.91 -19.00
C ASN A 685 -11.13 -34.49 -20.11
N LYS A 686 -11.14 -35.83 -20.28
CA LYS A 686 -11.93 -36.50 -21.30
C LYS A 686 -13.42 -36.34 -21.02
N GLU A 687 -14.15 -35.78 -21.98
CA GLU A 687 -15.61 -35.53 -21.90
C GLU A 687 -16.04 -34.64 -20.72
N ALA A 688 -15.10 -33.89 -20.12
CA ALA A 688 -15.39 -32.98 -19.02
C ALA A 688 -16.22 -31.78 -19.50
N ASP A 689 -17.29 -31.45 -18.78
CA ASP A 689 -18.26 -30.38 -19.12
C ASP A 689 -17.93 -29.00 -18.51
N GLY A 690 -16.67 -28.81 -18.11
CA GLY A 690 -16.12 -27.58 -17.55
C GLY A 690 -14.67 -27.76 -17.11
N PHE A 691 -14.14 -26.81 -16.33
CA PHE A 691 -12.77 -26.85 -15.84
C PHE A 691 -12.50 -28.11 -14.99
N VAL A 692 -11.40 -28.80 -15.27
CA VAL A 692 -10.91 -29.91 -14.46
C VAL A 692 -9.77 -29.42 -13.56
N ILE A 693 -9.88 -29.71 -12.27
CA ILE A 693 -8.90 -29.37 -11.24
C ILE A 693 -8.17 -30.62 -10.77
N ALA A 694 -6.88 -30.47 -10.52
CA ALA A 694 -6.05 -31.47 -9.85
C ALA A 694 -5.13 -30.77 -8.86
N ASP A 695 -5.18 -31.20 -7.61
CA ASP A 695 -4.45 -30.61 -6.49
C ASP A 695 -3.57 -31.69 -5.84
N ALA A 696 -4.14 -32.65 -5.12
CA ALA A 696 -3.40 -33.76 -4.55
C ALA A 696 -4.21 -35.05 -4.48
N VAL A 697 -3.52 -36.17 -4.29
CA VAL A 697 -4.13 -37.46 -3.96
C VAL A 697 -3.61 -37.93 -2.62
N GLN A 698 -4.53 -38.38 -1.76
CA GLN A 698 -4.24 -38.89 -0.43
C GLN A 698 -4.69 -40.35 -0.31
N TRP A 699 -3.82 -41.20 0.22
CA TRP A 699 -4.11 -42.59 0.58
C TRP A 699 -4.04 -42.78 2.10
N ILE A 700 -5.18 -43.11 2.72
CA ILE A 700 -5.29 -43.37 4.16
C ILE A 700 -5.50 -44.86 4.39
N ALA A 701 -4.63 -45.50 5.18
CA ALA A 701 -4.81 -46.88 5.57
C ALA A 701 -6.12 -47.04 6.38
N LYS A 702 -6.95 -48.02 6.01
CA LYS A 702 -8.09 -48.44 6.84
C LYS A 702 -7.58 -49.50 7.81
N GLU A 703 -7.72 -49.26 9.10
CA GLU A 703 -7.47 -50.29 10.10
C GLU A 703 -8.43 -51.46 9.84
N SER A 704 -7.90 -52.68 9.84
CA SER A 704 -8.71 -53.89 9.81
C SER A 704 -9.63 -53.88 11.03
N GLN A 705 -10.95 -53.79 10.82
CA GLN A 705 -11.89 -54.09 11.88
C GLN A 705 -11.62 -55.53 12.32
N THR A 706 -11.03 -55.67 13.50
CA THR A 706 -10.95 -56.94 14.20
C THR A 706 -12.35 -57.15 14.77
N GLU A 707 -13.09 -58.12 14.22
CA GLU A 707 -14.25 -58.71 14.91
C GLU A 707 -13.79 -59.45 16.17
#